data_AF-A0A336LI96-F1
#
_entry.id   AF-A0A336LI96-F1
#
_cell.length_a   1.000
_cell.length_b   1.000
_cell.length_c   1.000
_cell.angle_alpha   90.00
_cell.angle_beta   90.00
_cell.angle_gamma   90.00
#
_symmetry.space_group_name_H-M   'P 1'
#
loop_
_entity.id
_entity.type
_entity.pdbx_description
1 polymer ?
#
loop_
_entity_poly.entity_id
_entity_poly.type
_entity_poly.pdbx_seq_one_letter_code
_entity_poly.pdbx_strand_id
1 'polypeptide(L)'
;NVIQIQLTLILQVNKELSNSLKTNCTEFYKRYNKIIFKNWSLNNFAMKYSTSPTPSISGRSSYSYSRTQSPLPPPINSTCSSATTKAYKFIRRLFKFEQMDFEFALWQIAYLFYSPQQVYRNFSYRKQTKLQFARDDPAFLVLLVISLCVTSLGFAWVLRLSIAQTIYFIFYVVFIDCILCGIVTSSILWKLSNKYMRVDQLVGDIEWGYAFDVHLNAFYPPLIILHFIQLFFYRAIISHDWFISRFLGNTLWLLAIFYYVYITFLGYNCINHLKNTRMILAVMPLAFIFYIVTLIIGWNFSSIVLTIMSQKKPLTIAKSFAELQKMGDVNDKKIKCNDKIINTMANLFKEAEEASLEGDDEKAYIFYMRFFNILNILQKIPSFHTQQENITSLLGGKAGLNRTFDQLECISKNLRKRYDELNSPAPIETPEPIKEPENLIKTPSTVSCKMLYEQIKNTGYSMLILDCRPSKDFHASKIKYDYILNVPEEILVKGITVSRIASSFTNDEDKKKWSSRLFKQNILLVDQSSCDFVSDSPVWVLKDVLQNWDQDFENKAPVQLLSGGFESFQTFYPTEVTDPRYKPVATIEDQSVFEDIQYPDAIFEASPNISGTSRPTVNRASKAIALQTYAEKEKHFKEILEEHDKIKNKSVEIEQERLQAEKTWMSIQDESIEDHDTSRGQEVLYKIYELESKARDIENQDERFKEHEKNFLGALSKAEAEKLEEQAKRREEEAKEKERQKQLLEAEQKKLAYERQKKMKETASPIQHFVRAEKPKQIQPPKKPNIPDRSVKPLFQEVIIPPKKRDFSPVRGGMGRGLTGLKNLGNTCYMNSIIQCLSNTTALAEYFTEGLYVKHRNGYSMTRCQIAEEVAAVIKALWEGHRMISSKDLKAIVGQYERSFRGCEQQDSHEFLTILMDWLHSDLQAIFNNSTENNLTPADKAWYDYTKHRESIILRLFYGQIKSTVECSQCQKESVTFDTFSNLSLELPEHANRTHVRQCLDMYFNGEEVSGWMCPNCKTTRNAVKKLDISRLPGILVIHLKRFNADHIHGGYRKNQNFIEFPLEALDMRPYLARSEMIKTVNTKTVYHLYAVSNHYGNMESGHYTAFCKSNVYNKWYKFNDQHVTTLDASEVNSSAAYILFYQMSNSSLDR
;
A
#
# COMPACT_ATOMS: atom_id res chain seq x y z
N ASN A 1 8.45 42.06 -46.14
CA ASN A 1 9.64 42.80 -45.66
C ASN A 1 9.59 43.09 -44.16
N VAL A 2 9.02 44.19 -43.63
CA VAL A 2 9.15 44.53 -42.17
C VAL A 2 8.68 43.40 -41.23
N ILE A 3 7.48 42.85 -41.44
CA ILE A 3 6.95 41.71 -40.65
C ILE A 3 7.85 40.47 -40.77
N GLN A 4 8.46 40.26 -41.94
CA GLN A 4 9.37 39.13 -42.19
C GLN A 4 10.72 39.33 -41.50
N ILE A 5 11.23 40.57 -41.45
CA ILE A 5 12.42 40.94 -40.67
C ILE A 5 12.14 40.79 -39.17
N GLN A 6 10.94 41.19 -38.70
CA GLN A 6 10.51 40.92 -37.33
C GLN A 6 10.38 39.43 -37.03
N LEU A 7 9.81 38.61 -37.93
CA LEU A 7 9.75 37.15 -37.77
C LEU A 7 11.14 36.51 -37.76
N THR A 8 12.05 36.93 -38.63
CA THR A 8 13.45 36.47 -38.61
C THR A 8 14.16 36.90 -37.32
N LEU A 9 13.97 38.14 -36.85
CA LEU A 9 14.49 38.59 -35.56
C LEU A 9 13.88 37.83 -34.39
N ILE A 10 12.57 37.56 -34.38
CA ILE A 10 11.90 36.78 -33.32
C ILE A 10 12.34 35.32 -33.35
N LEU A 11 12.59 34.74 -34.53
CA LEU A 11 13.13 33.38 -34.65
C LEU A 11 14.61 33.32 -34.26
N GLN A 12 15.41 34.33 -34.60
CA GLN A 12 16.82 34.40 -34.24
C GLN A 12 17.02 34.72 -32.76
N VAL A 13 16.24 35.64 -32.19
CA VAL A 13 16.15 35.88 -30.75
C VAL A 13 15.60 34.65 -30.03
N ASN A 14 14.58 33.94 -30.53
CA ASN A 14 14.17 32.67 -29.90
C ASN A 14 15.23 31.57 -30.04
N LYS A 15 16.05 31.56 -31.10
CA LYS A 15 17.15 30.60 -31.27
C LYS A 15 18.33 30.94 -30.36
N GLU A 16 18.66 32.21 -30.18
CA GLU A 16 19.65 32.69 -29.21
C GLU A 16 19.14 32.59 -27.77
N LEU A 17 17.87 32.84 -27.50
CA LEU A 17 17.26 32.66 -26.17
C LEU A 17 17.10 31.17 -25.84
N SER A 18 16.80 30.31 -26.81
CA SER A 18 16.77 28.84 -26.63
C SER A 18 18.18 28.27 -26.48
N ASN A 19 19.17 28.76 -27.23
CA ASN A 19 20.57 28.40 -27.04
C ASN A 19 21.13 28.95 -25.73
N SER A 20 20.77 30.17 -25.34
CA SER A 20 21.13 30.81 -24.07
C SER A 20 20.41 30.18 -22.89
N LEU A 21 19.17 29.72 -23.03
CA LEU A 21 18.50 28.88 -22.03
C LEU A 21 19.10 27.48 -22.03
N LYS A 22 19.62 26.93 -23.13
CA LYS A 22 20.36 25.66 -23.10
C LYS A 22 21.74 25.80 -22.46
N THR A 23 22.52 26.84 -22.75
CA THR A 23 23.82 27.07 -22.09
C THR A 23 23.64 27.54 -20.67
N ASN A 24 22.73 28.46 -20.35
CA ASN A 24 22.44 28.85 -18.97
C ASN A 24 21.74 27.75 -18.18
N CYS A 25 20.78 26.98 -18.72
CA CYS A 25 20.25 25.83 -17.97
C CYS A 25 21.28 24.70 -17.86
N THR A 26 22.21 24.48 -18.80
CA THR A 26 23.28 23.49 -18.58
C THR A 26 24.42 23.99 -17.69
N GLU A 27 24.76 25.29 -17.70
CA GLU A 27 25.66 25.90 -16.72
C GLU A 27 25.02 25.99 -15.33
N PHE A 28 23.73 26.30 -15.24
CA PHE A 28 22.98 26.35 -13.99
C PHE A 28 22.77 24.94 -13.46
N TYR A 29 22.40 23.95 -14.28
CA TYR A 29 22.34 22.54 -13.86
C TYR A 29 23.73 22.01 -13.48
N LYS A 30 24.80 22.39 -14.20
CA LYS A 30 26.19 22.07 -13.81
C LYS A 30 26.61 22.79 -12.52
N ARG A 31 26.27 24.07 -12.29
CA ARG A 31 26.58 24.82 -11.06
C ARG A 31 25.75 24.33 -9.87
N TYR A 32 24.46 24.11 -10.07
CA TYR A 32 23.53 23.61 -9.05
C TYR A 32 23.93 22.21 -8.60
N ASN A 33 24.22 21.30 -9.54
CA ASN A 33 24.81 20.01 -9.20
C ASN A 33 26.21 20.16 -8.56
N LYS A 34 27.10 21.01 -9.09
CA LYS A 34 28.46 21.21 -8.54
C LYS A 34 28.49 21.96 -7.18
N ILE A 35 27.37 22.56 -6.75
CA ILE A 35 27.19 23.15 -5.42
C ILE A 35 26.54 22.15 -4.47
N ILE A 36 25.54 21.38 -4.92
CA ILE A 36 24.89 20.34 -4.09
C ILE A 36 25.80 19.13 -3.90
N PHE A 37 26.28 18.48 -4.97
CA PHE A 37 27.13 17.27 -4.88
C PHE A 37 28.48 17.51 -4.20
N LYS A 38 28.96 18.76 -4.08
CA LYS A 38 30.22 19.04 -3.37
C LYS A 38 30.08 19.10 -1.85
N ASN A 39 28.85 19.21 -1.32
CA ASN A 39 28.54 19.19 0.12
C ASN A 39 27.51 18.12 0.53
N TRP A 40 26.86 17.44 -0.42
CA TRP A 40 25.91 16.35 -0.17
C TRP A 40 26.28 15.11 -0.99
N SER A 41 26.88 14.12 -0.32
CA SER A 41 27.12 12.80 -0.90
C SER A 41 25.80 12.03 -1.02
N LEU A 42 25.44 11.65 -2.25
CA LEU A 42 24.18 10.97 -2.53
C LEU A 42 24.23 9.43 -2.36
N ASN A 43 25.38 8.85 -2.02
CA ASN A 43 25.53 7.41 -1.77
C ASN A 43 25.03 6.96 -0.37
N ASN A 44 24.53 7.88 0.46
CA ASN A 44 23.99 7.57 1.80
C ASN A 44 22.48 7.21 1.83
N PHE A 45 21.80 7.14 0.68
CA PHE A 45 20.35 6.88 0.62
C PHE A 45 19.93 5.40 0.42
N ALA A 46 20.81 4.45 0.76
CA ALA A 46 20.43 3.06 1.02
C ALA A 46 19.60 2.97 2.32
N MET A 47 18.29 3.24 2.23
CA MET A 47 17.45 3.48 3.41
C MET A 47 17.18 2.23 4.25
N LYS A 48 18.06 1.98 5.21
CA LYS A 48 17.82 1.11 6.37
C LYS A 48 16.69 1.71 7.21
N TYR A 49 15.56 1.00 7.34
CA TYR A 49 14.48 1.38 8.26
C TYR A 49 14.86 1.13 9.72
N SER A 50 15.71 2.01 10.29
CA SER A 50 15.92 2.10 11.74
C SER A 50 14.66 2.63 12.41
N THR A 51 13.78 1.72 12.79
CA THR A 51 12.44 2.07 13.23
C THR A 51 12.41 2.23 14.74
N SER A 52 12.44 3.49 15.20
CA SER A 52 12.61 3.89 16.60
C SER A 52 11.67 3.21 17.62
N PRO A 53 12.07 3.17 18.91
CA PRO A 53 11.40 2.37 19.95
C PRO A 53 9.94 2.73 20.18
N THR A 54 9.12 1.72 20.49
CA THR A 54 7.93 1.96 21.32
C THR A 54 8.40 2.21 22.75
N PRO A 55 7.88 3.21 23.49
CA PRO A 55 8.27 3.42 24.87
C PRO A 55 7.94 2.22 25.74
N SER A 56 8.85 1.89 26.66
CA SER A 56 8.50 1.11 27.83
C SER A 56 7.38 1.82 28.61
N ILE A 57 6.21 1.17 28.74
CA ILE A 57 5.22 1.55 29.74
C ILE A 57 5.58 0.82 31.02
N SER A 58 6.62 1.30 31.70
CA SER A 58 6.77 1.05 33.13
C SER A 58 5.77 1.91 33.90
N GLY A 59 5.22 1.33 34.98
CA GLY A 59 4.48 2.00 36.04
C GLY A 59 3.56 3.19 35.72
N ARG A 60 2.25 2.93 35.52
CA ARG A 60 1.24 3.68 36.30
C ARG A 60 0.01 2.83 36.60
N SER A 61 -0.32 2.82 37.88
CA SER A 61 -1.41 2.10 38.55
C SER A 61 -2.76 2.13 37.84
N SER A 62 -3.30 0.96 37.53
CA SER A 62 -4.75 0.78 37.45
C SER A 62 -5.32 0.79 38.87
N TYR A 63 -5.76 1.95 39.35
CA TYR A 63 -6.74 1.99 40.45
C TYR A 63 -7.99 1.22 40.02
N SER A 64 -8.57 0.45 40.93
CA SER A 64 -9.81 -0.29 40.69
C SER A 64 -11.01 0.67 40.59
N TYR A 65 -11.29 1.17 39.39
CA TYR A 65 -12.54 1.85 39.10
C TYR A 65 -13.63 0.84 38.74
N SER A 66 -14.79 0.99 39.37
CA SER A 66 -15.96 0.13 39.20
C SER A 66 -16.53 0.23 37.78
N ARG A 67 -17.24 -0.82 37.33
CA ARG A 67 -17.97 -0.80 36.05
C ARG A 67 -18.98 0.35 36.03
N THR A 68 -18.75 1.35 35.18
CA THR A 68 -19.83 2.19 34.63
C THR A 68 -20.27 1.60 33.30
N GLN A 69 -21.59 1.52 33.07
CA GLN A 69 -22.15 0.91 31.87
C GLN A 69 -22.09 1.91 30.70
N SER A 70 -21.47 1.51 29.59
CA SER A 70 -21.58 2.22 28.31
C SER A 70 -22.84 1.78 27.56
N PRO A 71 -23.66 2.69 26.99
CA PRO A 71 -24.94 2.36 26.36
C PRO A 71 -24.82 1.77 24.93
N LEU A 72 -23.67 1.17 24.59
CA LEU A 72 -23.39 0.61 23.26
C LEU A 72 -22.92 -0.84 23.38
N PRO A 73 -23.27 -1.73 22.42
CA PRO A 73 -22.96 -3.15 22.48
C PRO A 73 -21.45 -3.44 22.38
N PRO A 74 -20.97 -4.54 22.99
CA PRO A 74 -19.58 -4.95 22.86
C PRO A 74 -19.24 -5.43 21.43
N PRO A 75 -17.98 -5.31 20.98
CA PRO A 75 -17.57 -5.78 19.66
C PRO A 75 -17.64 -7.31 19.56
N ILE A 76 -18.04 -7.79 18.39
CA ILE A 76 -18.36 -9.22 18.11
C ILE A 76 -17.13 -10.15 18.26
N ASN A 77 -15.90 -9.64 18.11
CA ASN A 77 -14.67 -10.42 18.23
C ASN A 77 -13.80 -9.98 19.42
N SER A 78 -13.45 -10.93 20.28
CA SER A 78 -12.69 -10.74 21.53
C SER A 78 -11.22 -10.36 21.37
N THR A 79 -10.73 -10.27 20.13
CA THR A 79 -9.32 -10.00 19.79
C THR A 79 -9.04 -8.54 19.41
N CYS A 80 -10.06 -7.70 19.23
CA CYS A 80 -9.89 -6.30 18.81
C CYS A 80 -9.93 -5.33 20.00
N SER A 81 -8.97 -4.39 20.06
CA SER A 81 -9.04 -3.25 20.97
C SER A 81 -10.17 -2.31 20.54
N SER A 82 -11.00 -1.83 21.47
CA SER A 82 -12.05 -0.85 21.17
C SER A 82 -11.47 0.40 20.50
N ALA A 83 -12.26 1.07 19.64
CA ALA A 83 -11.85 2.31 18.99
C ALA A 83 -11.39 3.38 19.99
N THR A 84 -12.05 3.47 21.15
CA THR A 84 -11.66 4.33 22.28
C THR A 84 -10.27 3.98 22.84
N THR A 85 -9.93 2.70 22.93
CA THR A 85 -8.59 2.23 23.37
C THR A 85 -7.52 2.53 22.32
N LYS A 86 -7.84 2.45 21.02
CA LYS A 86 -6.93 2.86 19.93
C LYS A 86 -6.68 4.38 19.99
N ALA A 87 -7.74 5.19 20.04
CA ALA A 87 -7.66 6.65 20.08
C ALA A 87 -6.87 7.18 21.30
N TYR A 88 -7.10 6.62 22.49
CA TYR A 88 -6.35 6.99 23.70
C TYR A 88 -4.83 6.72 23.56
N LYS A 89 -4.44 5.60 22.95
CA LYS A 89 -3.02 5.29 22.69
C LYS A 89 -2.39 6.28 21.70
N PHE A 90 -3.12 6.68 20.65
CA PHE A 90 -2.66 7.65 19.66
C PHE A 90 -2.47 9.05 20.28
N ILE A 91 -3.48 9.56 20.98
CA ILE A 91 -3.42 10.86 21.68
C ILE A 91 -2.29 10.88 22.72
N ARG A 92 -2.08 9.79 23.46
CA ARG A 92 -0.98 9.69 24.45
C ARG A 92 0.41 9.71 23.80
N ARG A 93 0.57 9.33 22.53
CA ARG A 93 1.83 9.44 21.77
C ARG A 93 2.07 10.85 21.23
N LEU A 94 1.01 11.61 20.94
CA LEU A 94 1.11 12.98 20.40
C LEU A 94 1.93 13.92 21.31
N PHE A 95 1.93 13.66 22.62
CA PHE A 95 2.67 14.44 23.63
C PHE A 95 4.02 13.79 24.03
N LYS A 96 4.59 12.91 23.18
CA LYS A 96 5.85 12.19 23.45
C LYS A 96 6.75 12.10 22.20
N PHE A 97 7.37 13.23 21.86
CA PHE A 97 8.19 13.41 20.65
C PHE A 97 9.33 12.40 20.46
N GLU A 98 10.00 11.97 21.53
CA GLU A 98 11.11 10.98 21.50
C GLU A 98 10.71 9.60 20.94
N GLN A 99 9.40 9.33 20.78
CA GLN A 99 8.84 8.03 20.41
C GLN A 99 8.08 8.09 19.08
N MET A 100 8.31 9.13 18.30
CA MET A 100 7.75 9.36 16.97
C MET A 100 8.76 8.98 15.89
N ASP A 101 8.34 8.18 14.91
CA ASP A 101 9.18 7.70 13.80
C ASP A 101 9.34 8.78 12.71
N PHE A 102 10.06 9.87 13.05
CA PHE A 102 10.22 11.04 12.18
C PHE A 102 10.98 10.74 10.87
N GLU A 103 11.94 9.82 10.88
CA GLU A 103 12.64 9.39 9.67
C GLU A 103 11.68 8.70 8.69
N PHE A 104 10.86 7.76 9.18
CA PHE A 104 9.81 7.15 8.35
C PHE A 104 8.80 8.19 7.85
N ALA A 105 8.42 9.14 8.70
CA ALA A 105 7.43 10.16 8.35
C ALA A 105 7.96 11.13 7.28
N LEU A 106 9.24 11.53 7.35
CA LEU A 106 9.93 12.31 6.31
C LEU A 106 10.07 11.53 5.00
N TRP A 107 10.44 10.24 5.06
CA TRP A 107 10.47 9.38 3.87
C TRP A 107 9.11 9.29 3.20
N GLN A 108 8.05 9.05 3.98
CA GLN A 108 6.68 8.98 3.46
C GLN A 108 6.30 10.31 2.79
N ILE A 109 6.62 11.43 3.43
CA ILE A 109 6.41 12.79 2.91
C ILE A 109 7.11 13.00 1.55
N ALA A 110 8.38 12.60 1.41
CA ALA A 110 9.13 12.75 0.16
C ALA A 110 8.58 11.83 -0.95
N TYR A 111 8.27 10.58 -0.63
CA TYR A 111 7.82 9.59 -1.61
C TYR A 111 6.36 9.77 -2.03
N LEU A 112 5.53 10.49 -1.26
CA LEU A 112 4.20 10.92 -1.72
C LEU A 112 4.24 11.84 -2.95
N PHE A 113 5.35 12.58 -3.16
CA PHE A 113 5.59 13.30 -4.42
C PHE A 113 6.18 12.41 -5.50
N TYR A 114 7.35 11.82 -5.23
CA TYR A 114 8.16 11.21 -6.31
C TYR A 114 7.68 9.80 -6.71
N SER A 115 7.12 9.02 -5.79
CA SER A 115 6.71 7.64 -6.07
C SER A 115 5.65 7.12 -5.07
N PRO A 116 4.42 7.67 -5.09
CA PRO A 116 3.37 7.35 -4.10
C PRO A 116 2.95 5.87 -4.12
N GLN A 117 3.21 5.14 -5.22
CA GLN A 117 3.05 3.69 -5.29
C GLN A 117 3.88 2.96 -4.23
N GLN A 118 5.12 3.40 -3.99
CA GLN A 118 6.01 2.77 -3.00
C GLN A 118 5.51 2.98 -1.57
N VAL A 119 4.90 4.14 -1.30
CA VAL A 119 4.25 4.43 -0.02
C VAL A 119 3.13 3.42 0.24
N TYR A 120 2.23 3.20 -0.72
CA TYR A 120 1.14 2.23 -0.54
C TYR A 120 1.55 0.78 -0.64
N ARG A 121 2.62 0.44 -1.38
CA ARG A 121 3.27 -0.88 -1.27
C ARG A 121 3.70 -1.14 0.18
N ASN A 122 4.26 -0.14 0.86
CA ASN A 122 4.63 -0.21 2.27
C ASN A 122 3.42 -0.18 3.23
N PHE A 123 2.23 0.32 2.83
CA PHE A 123 0.98 0.15 3.58
C PHE A 123 0.35 -1.25 3.41
N SER A 124 0.31 -1.81 2.19
CA SER A 124 -0.19 -3.18 1.94
C SER A 124 0.59 -4.19 2.78
N TYR A 125 1.91 -4.10 2.67
CA TYR A 125 2.91 -4.66 3.55
C TYR A 125 2.48 -4.44 5.01
N ARG A 126 2.38 -3.19 5.50
CA ARG A 126 2.07 -2.84 6.91
C ARG A 126 0.74 -3.37 7.48
N LYS A 127 -0.15 -3.93 6.67
CA LYS A 127 -1.33 -4.67 7.14
C LYS A 127 -0.97 -6.05 7.72
N GLN A 128 -0.03 -6.78 7.11
CA GLN A 128 -0.02 -8.26 7.16
C GLN A 128 0.52 -8.91 8.45
N THR A 129 1.30 -8.20 9.30
CA THR A 129 1.91 -8.71 10.55
C THR A 129 1.51 -7.94 11.82
N LYS A 130 0.84 -6.79 11.66
CA LYS A 130 0.15 -6.02 12.73
C LYS A 130 -1.38 -6.14 12.69
N LEU A 131 -1.95 -6.55 11.56
CA LEU A 131 -3.39 -6.71 11.34
C LEU A 131 -4.23 -5.44 11.55
N GLN A 132 -3.65 -4.26 11.26
CA GLN A 132 -4.33 -2.97 11.29
C GLN A 132 -3.97 -2.16 10.04
N PHE A 133 -4.92 -1.35 9.56
CA PHE A 133 -4.72 -0.44 8.43
C PHE A 133 -4.44 1.00 8.87
N ALA A 134 -5.14 1.50 9.90
CA ALA A 134 -4.98 2.87 10.41
C ALA A 134 -3.61 3.10 11.10
N ARG A 135 -3.09 4.32 11.00
CA ARG A 135 -1.77 4.76 11.49
C ARG A 135 -1.67 4.77 13.03
N ASP A 136 -0.64 4.08 13.56
CA ASP A 136 -0.36 3.95 15.00
C ASP A 136 0.45 5.11 15.61
N ASP A 137 1.10 5.92 14.77
CA ASP A 137 2.16 6.87 15.14
C ASP A 137 1.81 8.29 14.64
N PRO A 138 1.75 9.32 15.52
CA PRO A 138 1.46 10.70 15.13
C PRO A 138 2.59 11.41 14.37
N ALA A 139 3.79 10.83 14.19
CA ALA A 139 4.94 11.50 13.54
C ALA A 139 4.59 12.22 12.22
N PHE A 140 3.86 11.56 11.33
CA PHE A 140 3.40 12.15 10.05
C PHE A 140 2.39 13.29 10.26
N LEU A 141 1.48 13.16 11.22
CA LEU A 141 0.52 14.22 11.54
C LEU A 141 1.23 15.46 12.11
N VAL A 142 2.28 15.27 12.92
CA VAL A 142 3.13 16.36 13.43
C VAL A 142 3.87 17.05 12.29
N LEU A 143 4.51 16.30 11.37
CA LEU A 143 5.17 16.91 10.20
C LEU A 143 4.18 17.59 9.25
N LEU A 144 2.98 17.04 9.06
CA LEU A 144 1.91 17.65 8.28
C LEU A 144 1.45 18.98 8.91
N VAL A 145 1.27 19.03 10.24
CA VAL A 145 0.92 20.26 10.97
C VAL A 145 2.05 21.28 10.94
N ILE A 146 3.31 20.86 11.05
CA ILE A 146 4.47 21.75 10.88
C ILE A 146 4.51 22.31 9.45
N SER A 147 4.30 21.47 8.43
CA SER A 147 4.22 21.90 7.04
C SER A 147 3.09 22.90 6.82
N LEU A 148 1.89 22.60 7.33
CA LEU A 148 0.73 23.50 7.30
C LEU A 148 1.07 24.87 7.90
N CYS A 149 1.66 24.90 9.10
CA CYS A 149 2.06 26.14 9.75
C CYS A 149 3.11 26.91 8.93
N VAL A 150 4.13 26.25 8.40
CA VAL A 150 5.19 26.88 7.59
C VAL A 150 4.63 27.43 6.27
N THR A 151 3.77 26.69 5.57
CA THR A 151 3.13 27.18 4.34
C THR A 151 2.15 28.33 4.62
N SER A 152 1.38 28.25 5.71
CA SER A 152 0.44 29.31 6.08
C SER A 152 1.15 30.59 6.54
N LEU A 153 2.31 30.48 7.22
CA LEU A 153 3.18 31.63 7.51
C LEU A 153 3.79 32.22 6.22
N GLY A 154 4.16 31.38 5.25
CA GLY A 154 4.56 31.81 3.91
C GLY A 154 3.46 32.61 3.20
N PHE A 155 2.21 32.13 3.26
CA PHE A 155 1.04 32.85 2.74
C PHE A 155 0.79 34.17 3.46
N ALA A 156 0.82 34.17 4.79
CA ALA A 156 0.67 35.40 5.56
C ALA A 156 1.73 36.46 5.21
N TRP A 157 2.99 36.06 5.01
CA TRP A 157 4.06 36.96 4.58
C TRP A 157 3.91 37.45 3.12
N VAL A 158 3.43 36.59 2.21
CA VAL A 158 3.18 36.98 0.81
C VAL A 158 1.94 37.87 0.66
N LEU A 159 0.89 37.65 1.46
CA LEU A 159 -0.33 38.46 1.47
C LEU A 159 -0.27 39.68 2.42
N ARG A 160 0.75 39.78 3.27
CA ARG A 160 0.89 40.80 4.34
C ARG A 160 -0.27 40.79 5.35
N LEU A 161 -0.72 39.61 5.76
CA LEU A 161 -1.75 39.46 6.81
C LEU A 161 -1.23 39.95 8.17
N SER A 162 -2.12 40.51 9.00
CA SER A 162 -1.79 40.85 10.39
C SER A 162 -1.60 39.61 11.26
N ILE A 163 -1.02 39.74 12.46
CA ILE A 163 -0.76 38.59 13.35
C ILE A 163 -2.07 37.85 13.70
N ALA A 164 -3.15 38.58 13.96
CA ALA A 164 -4.46 37.99 14.24
C ALA A 164 -5.05 37.25 13.03
N GLN A 165 -4.98 37.87 11.84
CA GLN A 165 -5.41 37.25 10.58
C GLN A 165 -4.57 36.01 10.24
N THR A 166 -3.26 36.04 10.51
CA THR A 166 -2.33 34.92 10.32
C THR A 166 -2.71 33.73 11.21
N ILE A 167 -3.01 33.98 12.49
CA ILE A 167 -3.49 32.95 13.41
C ILE A 167 -4.83 32.38 12.93
N TYR A 168 -5.79 33.23 12.58
CA TYR A 168 -7.09 32.79 12.06
C TYR A 168 -6.94 31.95 10.78
N PHE A 169 -6.05 32.34 9.86
CA PHE A 169 -5.76 31.59 8.64
C PHE A 169 -5.14 30.22 8.93
N ILE A 170 -4.17 30.12 9.86
CA ILE A 170 -3.62 28.83 10.31
C ILE A 170 -4.72 27.94 10.90
N PHE A 171 -5.60 28.49 11.75
CA PHE A 171 -6.75 27.75 12.28
C PHE A 171 -7.72 27.28 11.17
N TYR A 172 -7.99 28.12 10.17
CA TYR A 172 -8.85 27.77 9.04
C TYR A 172 -8.29 26.59 8.25
N VAL A 173 -7.05 26.67 7.76
CA VAL A 173 -6.47 25.62 6.90
C VAL A 173 -6.28 24.29 7.67
N VAL A 174 -5.94 24.35 8.96
CA VAL A 174 -5.82 23.15 9.80
C VAL A 174 -7.17 22.50 10.10
N PHE A 175 -8.16 23.27 10.60
CA PHE A 175 -9.41 22.68 11.11
C PHE A 175 -10.51 22.53 10.05
N ILE A 176 -10.58 23.42 9.05
CA ILE A 176 -11.56 23.35 7.97
C ILE A 176 -11.02 22.53 6.81
N ASP A 177 -9.95 23.00 6.15
CA ASP A 177 -9.49 22.42 4.88
C ASP A 177 -8.86 21.02 5.03
N CYS A 178 -8.15 20.77 6.15
CA CYS A 178 -7.61 19.45 6.46
C CYS A 178 -8.60 18.59 7.28
N ILE A 179 -8.97 19.00 8.50
CA ILE A 179 -9.74 18.13 9.40
C ILE A 179 -11.21 17.97 8.98
N LEU A 180 -11.98 19.04 8.78
CA LEU A 180 -13.42 18.95 8.48
C LEU A 180 -13.67 18.33 7.10
N CYS A 181 -13.01 18.83 6.06
CA CYS A 181 -13.06 18.25 4.72
C CYS A 181 -12.56 16.80 4.69
N GLY A 182 -11.54 16.47 5.50
CA GLY A 182 -11.08 15.10 5.70
C GLY A 182 -12.14 14.19 6.32
N ILE A 183 -12.85 14.64 7.35
CA ILE A 183 -13.95 13.87 7.99
C ILE A 183 -15.07 13.58 6.98
N VAL A 184 -15.47 14.59 6.19
CA VAL A 184 -16.55 14.45 5.18
C VAL A 184 -16.13 13.49 4.07
N THR A 185 -15.00 13.74 3.41
CA THR A 185 -14.51 12.91 2.29
C THR A 185 -14.26 11.46 2.71
N SER A 186 -13.66 11.25 3.88
CA SER A 186 -13.38 9.91 4.42
C SER A 186 -14.66 9.15 4.76
N SER A 187 -15.67 9.84 5.30
CA SER A 187 -16.97 9.22 5.61
C SER A 187 -17.74 8.81 4.36
N ILE A 188 -17.68 9.64 3.29
CA ILE A 188 -18.26 9.32 1.99
C ILE A 188 -17.55 8.11 1.37
N LEU A 189 -16.22 8.14 1.29
CA LEU A 189 -15.42 7.05 0.69
C LEU A 189 -15.56 5.75 1.47
N TRP A 190 -15.55 5.79 2.82
CA TRP A 190 -15.79 4.64 3.69
C TRP A 190 -17.19 4.00 3.46
N LYS A 191 -18.22 4.83 3.29
CA LYS A 191 -19.59 4.37 3.01
C LYS A 191 -19.71 3.78 1.61
N LEU A 192 -19.05 4.37 0.61
CA LEU A 192 -19.02 3.86 -0.77
C LEU A 192 -18.23 2.55 -0.88
N SER A 193 -17.03 2.47 -0.27
CA SER A 193 -16.19 1.28 -0.35
C SER A 193 -16.83 0.07 0.34
N ASN A 194 -17.40 0.26 1.53
CA ASN A 194 -18.07 -0.82 2.26
C ASN A 194 -19.41 -1.25 1.65
N LYS A 195 -20.08 -0.39 0.86
CA LYS A 195 -21.37 -0.73 0.21
C LYS A 195 -21.23 -1.27 -1.22
N TYR A 196 -20.29 -0.75 -2.02
CA TYR A 196 -20.25 -0.99 -3.48
C TYR A 196 -18.94 -1.61 -3.99
N MET A 197 -17.86 -1.64 -3.20
CA MET A 197 -16.56 -2.12 -3.67
C MET A 197 -16.12 -3.46 -3.05
N ARG A 198 -16.78 -3.96 -2.00
CA ARG A 198 -16.43 -5.24 -1.34
C ARG A 198 -16.82 -6.46 -2.16
N VAL A 199 -16.01 -7.51 -2.06
CA VAL A 199 -16.26 -8.82 -2.71
C VAL A 199 -17.19 -9.70 -1.89
N ASP A 200 -16.87 -9.89 -0.61
CA ASP A 200 -17.60 -10.76 0.32
C ASP A 200 -18.03 -10.01 1.58
N GLN A 201 -19.27 -10.22 2.01
CA GLN A 201 -19.79 -9.66 3.26
C GLN A 201 -19.23 -10.37 4.51
N LEU A 202 -18.73 -11.60 4.35
CA LEU A 202 -18.11 -12.39 5.44
C LEU A 202 -16.67 -11.95 5.77
N VAL A 203 -16.00 -11.20 4.89
CA VAL A 203 -14.67 -10.64 5.12
C VAL A 203 -14.81 -9.25 5.71
N GLY A 204 -14.23 -9.01 6.89
CA GLY A 204 -14.51 -7.85 7.74
C GLY A 204 -14.29 -6.46 7.11
N ASP A 205 -15.13 -5.53 7.55
CA ASP A 205 -15.28 -4.15 7.06
C ASP A 205 -14.00 -3.31 7.09
N ILE A 206 -13.96 -2.26 6.25
CA ILE A 206 -12.89 -1.25 6.26
C ILE A 206 -13.05 -0.33 7.47
N GLU A 207 -11.95 -0.12 8.21
CA GLU A 207 -11.89 0.84 9.33
C GLU A 207 -12.04 2.28 8.82
N TRP A 208 -12.96 3.07 9.39
CA TRP A 208 -13.11 4.51 9.06
C TRP A 208 -11.81 5.29 9.27
N GLY A 209 -11.04 4.95 10.31
CA GLY A 209 -9.73 5.56 10.58
C GLY A 209 -8.67 5.30 9.51
N TYR A 210 -8.85 4.30 8.63
CA TYR A 210 -8.00 4.12 7.46
C TYR A 210 -8.41 5.04 6.30
N ALA A 211 -9.72 5.23 6.07
CA ALA A 211 -10.20 6.20 5.08
C ALA A 211 -9.66 7.61 5.37
N PHE A 212 -9.63 7.99 6.64
CA PHE A 212 -9.04 9.26 7.11
C PHE A 212 -7.51 9.31 6.93
N ASP A 213 -6.79 8.19 7.14
CA ASP A 213 -5.35 8.16 6.89
C ASP A 213 -5.00 8.31 5.40
N VAL A 214 -5.79 7.68 4.51
CA VAL A 214 -5.69 7.86 3.05
C VAL A 214 -5.93 9.32 2.66
N HIS A 215 -6.93 10.00 3.23
CA HIS A 215 -7.15 11.42 3.03
C HIS A 215 -5.92 12.25 3.45
N LEU A 216 -5.38 12.05 4.66
CA LEU A 216 -4.20 12.82 5.13
C LEU A 216 -2.98 12.62 4.22
N ASN A 217 -2.81 11.42 3.65
CA ASN A 217 -1.75 11.13 2.70
C ASN A 217 -2.01 11.79 1.32
N ALA A 218 -3.28 11.83 0.87
CA ALA A 218 -3.69 12.46 -0.39
C ALA A 218 -3.67 14.00 -0.34
N PHE A 219 -3.92 14.60 0.83
CA PHE A 219 -3.93 16.04 1.06
C PHE A 219 -2.53 16.68 1.01
N TYR A 220 -1.48 15.93 1.36
CA TYR A 220 -0.14 16.49 1.51
C TYR A 220 0.52 16.97 0.19
N PRO A 221 0.40 16.28 -0.96
CA PRO A 221 0.91 16.84 -2.21
C PRO A 221 0.18 18.09 -2.74
N PRO A 222 -1.17 18.16 -2.72
CA PRO A 222 -1.90 19.42 -2.90
C PRO A 222 -1.43 20.56 -1.98
N LEU A 223 -1.12 20.27 -0.71
CA LEU A 223 -0.59 21.26 0.22
C LEU A 223 0.69 21.89 -0.32
N ILE A 224 1.70 21.13 -0.73
CA ILE A 224 2.95 21.73 -1.25
C ILE A 224 2.75 22.35 -2.64
N ILE A 225 1.96 21.75 -3.53
CA ILE A 225 1.71 22.32 -4.87
C ILE A 225 1.02 23.69 -4.76
N LEU A 226 -0.04 23.79 -3.98
CA LEU A 226 -0.87 24.99 -3.89
C LEU A 226 -0.43 25.96 -2.78
N HIS A 227 0.10 25.46 -1.66
CA HIS A 227 0.49 26.28 -0.51
C HIS A 227 2.01 26.55 -0.40
N PHE A 228 2.85 25.96 -1.26
CA PHE A 228 4.30 26.25 -1.31
C PHE A 228 4.80 26.64 -2.70
N ILE A 229 4.62 25.78 -3.71
CA ILE A 229 5.12 26.02 -5.08
C ILE A 229 4.40 27.24 -5.70
N GLN A 230 3.08 27.34 -5.54
CA GLN A 230 2.29 28.47 -6.04
C GLN A 230 2.74 29.84 -5.47
N LEU A 231 3.31 29.91 -4.25
CA LEU A 231 3.77 31.17 -3.65
C LEU A 231 4.86 31.86 -4.46
N PHE A 232 5.85 31.10 -4.93
CA PHE A 232 6.98 31.65 -5.69
C PHE A 232 6.53 32.28 -7.01
N PHE A 233 5.50 31.71 -7.63
CA PHE A 233 4.91 32.23 -8.87
C PHE A 233 3.79 33.24 -8.63
N TYR A 234 3.30 33.43 -7.40
CA TYR A 234 2.12 34.25 -7.12
C TYR A 234 2.33 35.72 -7.51
N ARG A 235 3.27 36.42 -6.88
CA ARG A 235 3.57 37.84 -7.17
C ARG A 235 4.26 38.07 -8.53
N ALA A 236 4.75 37.02 -9.18
CA ALA A 236 5.55 37.12 -10.40
C ALA A 236 4.75 36.82 -11.68
N ILE A 237 3.72 35.98 -11.59
CA ILE A 237 2.93 35.51 -12.73
C ILE A 237 1.44 35.45 -12.38
N ILE A 238 1.06 34.72 -11.31
CA ILE A 238 -0.33 34.30 -11.07
C ILE A 238 -1.23 35.47 -10.64
N SER A 239 -0.66 36.57 -10.12
CA SER A 239 -1.37 37.81 -9.77
C SER A 239 -1.68 38.73 -10.96
N HIS A 240 -1.40 38.33 -12.20
CA HIS A 240 -1.76 39.06 -13.42
C HIS A 240 -2.87 38.35 -14.20
N ASP A 241 -3.67 39.07 -14.98
CA ASP A 241 -4.84 38.49 -15.69
C ASP A 241 -4.50 37.86 -17.06
N TRP A 242 -3.21 37.75 -17.39
CA TRP A 242 -2.71 37.19 -18.64
C TRP A 242 -3.08 35.71 -18.82
N PHE A 243 -3.12 35.24 -20.07
CA PHE A 243 -3.37 33.81 -20.36
C PHE A 243 -2.36 32.89 -19.66
N ILE A 244 -1.08 33.27 -19.63
CA ILE A 244 0.00 32.50 -18.98
C ILE A 244 -0.27 32.31 -17.48
N SER A 245 -0.84 33.31 -16.81
CA SER A 245 -1.23 33.25 -15.40
C SER A 245 -2.38 32.27 -15.17
N ARG A 246 -3.46 32.39 -15.96
CA ARG A 246 -4.62 31.49 -15.92
C ARG A 246 -4.21 30.04 -16.21
N PHE A 247 -3.37 29.85 -17.23
CA PHE A 247 -2.81 28.54 -17.58
C PHE A 247 -1.98 27.96 -16.44
N LEU A 248 -1.00 28.70 -15.91
CA LEU A 248 -0.11 28.21 -14.84
C LEU A 248 -0.90 27.92 -13.54
N GLY A 249 -1.75 28.85 -13.10
CA GLY A 249 -2.57 28.71 -11.90
C GLY A 249 -3.51 27.50 -11.99
N ASN A 250 -4.32 27.43 -13.05
CA ASN A 250 -5.28 26.33 -13.21
C ASN A 250 -4.56 24.98 -13.45
N THR A 251 -3.36 24.97 -14.06
CA THR A 251 -2.53 23.75 -14.19
C THR A 251 -2.06 23.23 -12.83
N LEU A 252 -1.66 24.11 -11.90
CA LEU A 252 -1.27 23.71 -10.54
C LEU A 252 -2.46 23.12 -9.78
N TRP A 253 -3.68 23.66 -9.95
CA TRP A 253 -4.91 23.08 -9.39
C TRP A 253 -5.27 21.73 -10.02
N LEU A 254 -5.19 21.58 -11.35
CA LEU A 254 -5.38 20.30 -12.03
C LEU A 254 -4.40 19.24 -11.51
N LEU A 255 -3.11 19.60 -11.42
CA LEU A 255 -2.06 18.73 -10.92
C LEU A 255 -2.31 18.30 -9.46
N ALA A 256 -2.71 19.24 -8.59
CA ALA A 256 -3.07 18.95 -7.21
C ALA A 256 -4.26 17.98 -7.11
N ILE A 257 -5.34 18.22 -7.87
CA ILE A 257 -6.51 17.33 -7.92
C ILE A 257 -6.12 15.94 -8.43
N PHE A 258 -5.30 15.86 -9.47
CA PHE A 258 -4.81 14.59 -10.01
C PHE A 258 -3.97 13.82 -8.98
N TYR A 259 -3.04 14.47 -8.28
CA TYR A 259 -2.27 13.84 -7.20
C TYR A 259 -3.19 13.35 -6.06
N TYR A 260 -4.17 14.14 -5.63
CA TYR A 260 -5.12 13.75 -4.59
C TYR A 260 -5.93 12.51 -4.99
N VAL A 261 -6.51 12.50 -6.19
CA VAL A 261 -7.29 11.36 -6.71
C VAL A 261 -6.42 10.13 -6.91
N TYR A 262 -5.20 10.29 -7.42
CA TYR A 262 -4.25 9.18 -7.63
C TYR A 262 -3.83 8.52 -6.32
N ILE A 263 -3.46 9.33 -5.31
CA ILE A 263 -3.05 8.84 -3.98
C ILE A 263 -4.24 8.24 -3.23
N THR A 264 -5.45 8.75 -3.44
CA THR A 264 -6.69 8.12 -2.94
C THR A 264 -6.91 6.75 -3.61
N PHE A 265 -6.83 6.66 -4.93
CA PHE A 265 -6.97 5.40 -5.67
C PHE A 265 -5.93 4.37 -5.21
N LEU A 266 -4.65 4.73 -5.12
CA LEU A 266 -3.58 3.83 -4.67
C LEU A 266 -3.81 3.30 -3.24
N GLY A 267 -4.40 4.11 -2.36
CA GLY A 267 -4.81 3.68 -1.02
C GLY A 267 -5.87 2.57 -1.07
N TYR A 268 -7.03 2.83 -1.68
CA TYR A 268 -8.09 1.82 -1.76
C TYR A 268 -7.70 0.60 -2.60
N ASN A 269 -6.88 0.76 -3.64
CA ASN A 269 -6.34 -0.34 -4.43
C ASN A 269 -5.33 -1.22 -3.67
N CYS A 270 -4.86 -0.79 -2.49
CA CYS A 270 -4.00 -1.60 -1.62
C CYS A 270 -4.78 -2.66 -0.81
N ILE A 271 -6.13 -2.67 -0.90
CA ILE A 271 -7.00 -3.58 -0.15
C ILE A 271 -7.48 -4.75 -1.02
N ASN A 272 -6.87 -5.94 -0.86
CA ASN A 272 -7.18 -7.15 -1.63
C ASN A 272 -8.65 -7.64 -1.61
N HIS A 273 -9.49 -7.15 -0.68
CA HIS A 273 -10.92 -7.50 -0.62
C HIS A 273 -11.85 -6.44 -1.28
N LEU A 274 -11.27 -5.46 -1.98
CA LEU A 274 -12.00 -4.52 -2.82
C LEU A 274 -11.83 -4.88 -4.31
N LYS A 275 -12.94 -4.86 -5.05
CA LYS A 275 -12.99 -4.81 -6.52
C LYS A 275 -13.47 -3.42 -6.97
N ASN A 276 -13.29 -3.12 -8.25
CA ASN A 276 -13.76 -1.89 -8.91
C ASN A 276 -13.25 -0.56 -8.29
N THR A 277 -12.12 -0.61 -7.57
CA THR A 277 -11.37 0.57 -7.06
C THR A 277 -11.07 1.61 -8.14
N ARG A 278 -10.93 1.16 -9.41
CA ARG A 278 -10.76 2.01 -10.61
C ARG A 278 -11.84 3.09 -10.75
N MET A 279 -13.04 2.94 -10.17
CA MET A 279 -14.07 3.99 -10.18
C MET A 279 -13.60 5.30 -9.53
N ILE A 280 -12.64 5.27 -8.61
CA ILE A 280 -12.06 6.48 -7.98
C ILE A 280 -11.35 7.36 -9.03
N LEU A 281 -10.75 6.75 -10.05
CA LEU A 281 -10.05 7.47 -11.13
C LEU A 281 -11.01 8.20 -12.09
N ALA A 282 -12.31 7.88 -12.10
CA ALA A 282 -13.30 8.55 -12.96
C ALA A 282 -13.46 10.05 -12.65
N VAL A 283 -12.95 10.52 -11.50
CA VAL A 283 -12.89 11.94 -11.15
C VAL A 283 -11.84 12.71 -11.98
N MET A 284 -10.77 12.05 -12.46
CA MET A 284 -9.72 12.68 -13.26
C MET A 284 -10.20 13.27 -14.60
N PRO A 285 -10.91 12.53 -15.49
CA PRO A 285 -11.41 13.10 -16.73
C PRO A 285 -12.43 14.23 -16.49
N LEU A 286 -13.25 14.15 -15.43
CA LEU A 286 -14.16 15.23 -15.05
C LEU A 286 -13.40 16.50 -14.63
N ALA A 287 -12.34 16.36 -13.83
CA ALA A 287 -11.46 17.47 -13.46
C ALA A 287 -10.70 18.05 -14.66
N PHE A 288 -10.32 17.22 -15.65
CA PHE A 288 -9.70 17.67 -16.90
C PHE A 288 -10.66 18.49 -17.77
N ILE A 289 -11.90 18.05 -17.91
CA ILE A 289 -12.97 18.80 -18.61
C ILE A 289 -13.22 20.13 -17.89
N PHE A 290 -13.32 20.14 -16.56
CA PHE A 290 -13.47 21.37 -15.78
C PHE A 290 -12.28 22.32 -15.98
N TYR A 291 -11.05 21.81 -16.00
CA TYR A 291 -9.86 22.62 -16.30
C TYR A 291 -9.94 23.27 -17.69
N ILE A 292 -10.30 22.53 -18.74
CA ILE A 292 -10.51 23.09 -20.10
C ILE A 292 -11.58 24.18 -20.08
N VAL A 293 -12.72 23.94 -19.41
CA VAL A 293 -13.80 24.93 -19.27
C VAL A 293 -13.32 26.21 -18.55
N THR A 294 -12.54 26.10 -17.46
CA THR A 294 -12.01 27.30 -16.78
C THR A 294 -11.03 28.09 -17.64
N LEU A 295 -10.27 27.46 -18.55
CA LEU A 295 -9.42 28.17 -19.50
C LEU A 295 -10.23 28.88 -20.59
N ILE A 296 -11.28 28.24 -21.12
CA ILE A 296 -12.15 28.82 -22.16
C ILE A 296 -12.94 30.02 -21.61
N ILE A 297 -13.54 29.88 -20.43
CA ILE A 297 -14.25 30.98 -19.75
C ILE A 297 -13.26 32.03 -19.19
N GLY A 298 -11.99 31.67 -19.07
CA GLY A 298 -10.93 32.58 -18.63
C GLY A 298 -10.89 32.83 -17.11
N TRP A 299 -11.42 31.93 -16.29
CA TRP A 299 -11.36 32.02 -14.83
C TRP A 299 -9.97 31.68 -14.29
N ASN A 300 -9.39 32.55 -13.47
CA ASN A 300 -8.17 32.27 -12.70
C ASN A 300 -8.54 31.75 -11.31
N PHE A 301 -8.56 30.44 -11.10
CA PHE A 301 -9.03 29.85 -9.84
C PHE A 301 -8.15 30.26 -8.65
N SER A 302 -6.83 30.32 -8.85
CA SER A 302 -5.87 30.77 -7.82
C SER A 302 -6.08 32.24 -7.42
N SER A 303 -6.41 33.13 -8.37
CA SER A 303 -6.68 34.54 -8.07
C SER A 303 -8.00 34.70 -7.30
N ILE A 304 -9.06 33.98 -7.70
CA ILE A 304 -10.38 34.02 -7.05
C ILE A 304 -10.27 33.56 -5.58
N VAL A 305 -9.68 32.38 -5.34
CA VAL A 305 -9.53 31.83 -3.98
C VAL A 305 -8.72 32.76 -3.07
N LEU A 306 -7.62 33.33 -3.57
CA LEU A 306 -6.77 34.22 -2.77
C LEU A 306 -7.40 35.60 -2.55
N THR A 307 -8.23 36.09 -3.47
CA THR A 307 -9.05 37.30 -3.26
C THR A 307 -10.10 37.07 -2.17
N ILE A 308 -10.75 35.89 -2.15
CA ILE A 308 -11.73 35.51 -1.12
C ILE A 308 -11.07 35.34 0.27
N MET A 309 -9.84 34.82 0.32
CA MET A 309 -9.09 34.64 1.57
C MET A 309 -8.45 35.94 2.09
N SER A 310 -8.10 36.88 1.22
CA SER A 310 -7.43 38.14 1.57
C SER A 310 -8.43 39.25 2.01
N GLN A 311 -9.42 38.93 2.85
CA GLN A 311 -10.56 39.81 3.18
C GLN A 311 -10.16 41.16 3.80
N LYS A 312 -9.85 42.14 2.95
CA LYS A 312 -9.94 43.57 3.26
C LYS A 312 -11.41 43.95 3.38
N LYS A 313 -11.73 44.85 4.31
CA LYS A 313 -13.12 45.32 4.47
C LYS A 313 -13.64 45.95 3.14
N PRO A 314 -14.95 45.80 2.83
CA PRO A 314 -15.54 46.49 1.69
C PRO A 314 -15.43 48.01 1.85
N LEU A 315 -15.30 48.73 0.73
CA LEU A 315 -15.30 50.19 0.75
C LEU A 315 -16.67 50.67 1.25
N THR A 316 -16.69 51.39 2.37
CA THR A 316 -17.93 51.73 3.10
C THR A 316 -17.89 53.11 3.75
N ILE A 317 -16.72 53.71 3.95
CA ILE A 317 -16.57 55.01 4.61
C ILE A 317 -16.82 56.18 3.65
N ALA A 318 -16.44 56.05 2.38
CA ALA A 318 -16.68 57.07 1.34
C ALA A 318 -17.05 56.44 -0.02
N LYS A 319 -17.64 57.24 -0.91
CA LYS A 319 -18.06 56.83 -2.26
C LYS A 319 -16.97 57.05 -3.31
N SER A 320 -15.97 57.87 -3.00
CA SER A 320 -14.82 58.12 -3.87
C SER A 320 -13.55 58.41 -3.08
N PHE A 321 -12.39 58.12 -3.68
CA PHE A 321 -11.09 58.45 -3.11
C PHE A 321 -10.95 59.95 -2.76
N ALA A 322 -11.51 60.84 -3.58
CA ALA A 322 -11.48 62.30 -3.37
C ALA A 322 -12.39 62.78 -2.21
N GLU A 323 -13.38 61.98 -1.81
CA GLU A 323 -14.18 62.20 -0.61
C GLU A 323 -13.44 61.70 0.64
N LEU A 324 -12.80 60.53 0.55
CA LEU A 324 -11.98 59.97 1.62
C LEU A 324 -10.80 60.88 2.00
N GLN A 325 -10.15 61.51 1.02
CA GLN A 325 -9.07 62.48 1.27
C GLN A 325 -9.53 63.65 2.17
N LYS A 326 -10.72 64.21 1.91
CA LYS A 326 -11.28 65.32 2.70
C LYS A 326 -11.59 64.93 4.15
N MET A 327 -11.81 63.65 4.44
CA MET A 327 -11.98 63.16 5.80
C MET A 327 -10.65 63.11 6.58
N GLY A 328 -9.51 63.09 5.89
CA GLY A 328 -8.16 63.18 6.46
C GLY A 328 -7.69 64.60 6.81
N ASP A 329 -8.38 65.63 6.33
CA ASP A 329 -8.01 67.03 6.56
C ASP A 329 -8.30 67.50 7.99
N VAL A 330 -7.45 68.42 8.49
CA VAL A 330 -7.53 68.99 9.84
C VAL A 330 -7.52 70.51 9.73
N ASN A 331 -8.41 71.18 10.46
CA ASN A 331 -8.63 72.62 10.29
C ASN A 331 -7.59 73.46 11.07
N ASP A 332 -6.63 74.05 10.35
CA ASP A 332 -5.42 74.71 10.89
C ASP A 332 -5.64 75.66 12.08
N LYS A 333 -6.77 76.39 12.10
CA LYS A 333 -6.92 77.69 12.78
C LYS A 333 -6.91 77.67 14.32
N LYS A 334 -6.65 76.52 14.98
CA LYS A 334 -6.65 76.40 16.46
C LYS A 334 -5.55 75.50 17.06
N ILE A 335 -4.60 74.97 16.29
CA ILE A 335 -3.57 74.06 16.81
C ILE A 335 -2.44 74.84 17.50
N LYS A 336 -2.05 74.42 18.72
CA LYS A 336 -0.91 74.95 19.49
C LYS A 336 -0.03 73.80 19.99
N CYS A 337 1.28 74.01 19.99
CA CYS A 337 2.27 73.01 20.42
C CYS A 337 2.23 72.81 21.95
N ASN A 338 1.40 71.86 22.39
CA ASN A 338 1.18 71.48 23.78
C ASN A 338 1.20 69.94 23.88
N ASP A 339 1.62 69.38 25.03
CA ASP A 339 1.75 67.92 25.24
C ASP A 339 0.46 67.13 24.97
N LYS A 340 -0.71 67.75 25.19
CA LYS A 340 -2.00 67.14 24.84
C LYS A 340 -2.11 66.80 23.35
N ILE A 341 -1.58 67.64 22.45
CA ILE A 341 -1.58 67.39 21.01
C ILE A 341 -0.54 66.34 20.62
N ILE A 342 0.58 66.24 21.34
CA ILE A 342 1.54 65.14 21.16
C ILE A 342 0.89 63.79 21.54
N ASN A 343 0.18 63.74 22.66
CA ASN A 343 -0.60 62.56 23.05
C ASN A 343 -1.74 62.26 22.05
N THR A 344 -2.40 63.28 21.48
CA THR A 344 -3.35 63.08 20.36
C THR A 344 -2.67 62.50 19.12
N MET A 345 -1.46 62.95 18.75
CA MET A 345 -0.72 62.36 17.63
C MET A 345 -0.27 60.93 17.91
N ALA A 346 0.19 60.62 19.12
CA ALA A 346 0.53 59.25 19.52
C ALA A 346 -0.70 58.32 19.46
N ASN A 347 -1.87 58.79 19.90
CA ASN A 347 -3.12 58.05 19.79
C ASN A 347 -3.57 57.89 18.32
N LEU A 348 -3.52 58.94 17.50
CA LEU A 348 -3.85 58.87 16.07
C LEU A 348 -2.93 57.90 15.32
N PHE A 349 -1.64 57.88 15.65
CA PHE A 349 -0.67 56.92 15.10
C PHE A 349 -1.00 55.48 15.51
N LYS A 350 -1.31 55.26 16.80
CA LYS A 350 -1.73 53.96 17.32
C LYS A 350 -3.05 53.47 16.69
N GLU A 351 -4.05 54.34 16.54
CA GLU A 351 -5.32 54.03 15.87
C GLU A 351 -5.15 53.78 14.36
N ALA A 352 -4.16 54.41 13.72
CA ALA A 352 -3.79 54.15 12.33
C ALA A 352 -3.15 52.75 12.14
N GLU A 353 -2.21 52.38 13.01
CA GLU A 353 -1.62 51.04 13.03
C GLU A 353 -2.67 49.96 13.40
N GLU A 354 -3.53 50.21 14.38
CA GLU A 354 -4.63 49.30 14.75
C GLU A 354 -5.63 49.11 13.59
N ALA A 355 -6.05 50.18 12.92
CA ALA A 355 -6.88 50.08 11.70
C ALA A 355 -6.17 49.35 10.54
N SER A 356 -4.86 49.56 10.39
CA SER A 356 -4.05 48.84 9.40
C SER A 356 -3.91 47.34 9.71
N LEU A 357 -3.90 46.96 11.00
CA LEU A 357 -3.87 45.57 11.46
C LEU A 357 -5.26 44.89 11.37
N GLU A 358 -6.35 45.67 11.43
CA GLU A 358 -7.71 45.21 11.12
C GLU A 358 -7.97 44.96 9.62
N GLY A 359 -7.10 45.43 8.72
CA GLY A 359 -7.35 45.40 7.27
C GLY A 359 -8.36 46.46 6.80
N ASP A 360 -8.50 47.55 7.56
CA ASP A 360 -9.39 48.68 7.30
C ASP A 360 -8.63 49.81 6.59
N ASP A 361 -8.33 49.59 5.31
CA ASP A 361 -7.52 50.52 4.49
C ASP A 361 -8.06 51.97 4.56
N GLU A 362 -9.39 52.14 4.54
CA GLU A 362 -10.06 53.45 4.55
C GLU A 362 -9.85 54.19 5.88
N LYS A 363 -10.10 53.53 7.00
CA LYS A 363 -9.94 54.09 8.35
C LYS A 363 -8.45 54.35 8.67
N ALA A 364 -7.56 53.44 8.26
CA ALA A 364 -6.12 53.61 8.39
C ALA A 364 -5.63 54.83 7.60
N TYR A 365 -6.08 54.99 6.34
CA TYR A 365 -5.73 56.14 5.52
C TYR A 365 -6.14 57.47 6.17
N ILE A 366 -7.37 57.56 6.70
CA ILE A 366 -7.85 58.76 7.39
C ILE A 366 -6.97 59.11 8.60
N PHE A 367 -6.63 58.14 9.44
CA PHE A 367 -5.81 58.42 10.64
C PHE A 367 -4.36 58.77 10.28
N TYR A 368 -3.73 58.07 9.34
CA TYR A 368 -2.39 58.44 8.85
C TYR A 368 -2.38 59.84 8.22
N MET A 369 -3.37 60.19 7.37
CA MET A 369 -3.48 61.53 6.79
C MET A 369 -3.63 62.60 7.87
N ARG A 370 -4.49 62.39 8.89
CA ARG A 370 -4.64 63.32 10.03
C ARG A 370 -3.34 63.49 10.82
N PHE A 371 -2.62 62.39 11.07
CA PHE A 371 -1.33 62.40 11.74
C PHE A 371 -0.29 63.22 10.97
N PHE A 372 -0.09 62.95 9.68
CA PHE A 372 0.85 63.71 8.84
C PHE A 372 0.45 65.17 8.63
N ASN A 373 -0.86 65.47 8.53
CA ASN A 373 -1.37 66.84 8.46
C ASN A 373 -1.04 67.62 9.74
N ILE A 374 -1.30 67.07 10.93
CA ILE A 374 -0.94 67.72 12.20
C ILE A 374 0.59 67.85 12.33
N LEU A 375 1.37 66.85 11.91
CA LEU A 375 2.83 66.91 11.90
C LEU A 375 3.36 68.06 11.01
N ASN A 376 2.79 68.26 9.82
CA ASN A 376 3.11 69.35 8.89
C ASN A 376 2.74 70.74 9.47
N ILE A 377 1.62 70.83 10.19
CA ILE A 377 1.22 72.06 10.91
C ILE A 377 2.21 72.36 12.05
N LEU A 378 2.56 71.35 12.86
CA LEU A 378 3.49 71.52 14.00
C LEU A 378 4.92 71.87 13.54
N GLN A 379 5.42 71.31 12.43
CA GLN A 379 6.72 71.66 11.85
C GLN A 379 6.87 73.15 11.49
N LYS A 380 5.77 73.90 11.34
CA LYS A 380 5.78 75.35 11.07
C LYS A 380 5.82 76.21 12.34
N ILE A 381 5.78 75.60 13.53
CA ILE A 381 5.78 76.32 14.82
C ILE A 381 7.21 76.30 15.40
N PRO A 382 7.84 77.46 15.69
CA PRO A 382 9.23 77.52 16.16
C PRO A 382 9.53 76.72 17.44
N SER A 383 8.55 76.54 18.33
CA SER A 383 8.70 75.77 19.57
C SER A 383 8.76 74.25 19.36
N PHE A 384 8.56 73.76 18.14
CA PHE A 384 8.47 72.32 17.85
C PHE A 384 9.81 71.58 18.01
N HIS A 385 10.95 72.24 17.73
CA HIS A 385 12.27 71.58 17.75
C HIS A 385 12.60 70.89 19.08
N THR A 386 12.21 71.48 20.22
CA THR A 386 12.45 70.90 21.55
C THR A 386 11.62 69.64 21.85
N GLN A 387 10.51 69.43 21.14
CA GLN A 387 9.66 68.24 21.27
C GLN A 387 9.78 67.28 20.06
N GLN A 388 10.49 67.69 19.02
CA GLN A 388 10.75 66.92 17.81
C GLN A 388 11.48 65.60 18.12
N GLU A 389 12.39 65.57 19.08
CA GLU A 389 13.10 64.35 19.50
C GLU A 389 12.16 63.32 20.15
N ASN A 390 11.22 63.74 20.99
CA ASN A 390 10.24 62.84 21.62
C ASN A 390 9.29 62.19 20.59
N ILE A 391 8.83 62.96 19.59
CA ILE A 391 8.01 62.40 18.51
C ILE A 391 8.85 61.48 17.62
N THR A 392 10.11 61.87 17.34
CA THR A 392 11.04 61.07 16.54
C THR A 392 11.42 59.77 17.24
N SER A 393 11.57 59.73 18.56
CA SER A 393 11.87 58.52 19.31
C SER A 393 10.66 57.58 19.39
N LEU A 394 9.45 58.11 19.59
CA LEU A 394 8.19 57.34 19.60
C LEU A 394 7.95 56.60 18.26
N LEU A 395 8.42 57.17 17.15
CA LEU A 395 8.32 56.58 15.81
C LEU A 395 9.51 55.68 15.42
N GLY A 396 10.49 55.45 16.31
CA GLY A 396 11.68 54.64 15.97
C GLY A 396 12.69 55.35 15.07
N GLY A 397 12.79 56.68 15.17
CA GLY A 397 13.73 57.52 14.43
C GLY A 397 13.23 57.97 13.05
N LYS A 398 14.06 58.75 12.34
CA LYS A 398 13.78 59.17 10.94
C LYS A 398 13.49 57.97 10.01
N ALA A 399 14.11 56.81 10.29
CA ALA A 399 13.88 55.59 9.54
C ALA A 399 12.45 55.03 9.71
N GLY A 400 11.81 55.21 10.87
CA GLY A 400 10.42 54.80 11.08
C GLY A 400 9.42 55.77 10.46
N LEU A 401 9.66 57.08 10.58
CA LEU A 401 8.84 58.11 9.90
C LEU A 401 8.76 57.86 8.39
N ASN A 402 9.89 57.52 7.75
CA ASN A 402 9.90 57.16 6.32
C ASN A 402 9.06 55.90 6.04
N ARG A 403 9.19 54.83 6.82
CA ARG A 403 8.38 53.60 6.65
C ARG A 403 6.88 53.88 6.76
N THR A 404 6.47 54.74 7.70
CA THR A 404 5.05 55.10 7.87
C THR A 404 4.52 55.95 6.72
N PHE A 405 5.40 56.69 6.04
CA PHE A 405 5.08 57.38 4.79
C PHE A 405 4.97 56.38 3.62
N ASP A 406 5.90 55.43 3.50
CA ASP A 406 5.85 54.34 2.51
C ASP A 406 4.57 53.49 2.66
N GLN A 407 4.15 53.22 3.91
CA GLN A 407 2.89 52.55 4.24
C GLN A 407 1.68 53.37 3.76
N LEU A 408 1.66 54.68 4.06
CA LEU A 408 0.59 55.58 3.63
C LEU A 408 0.49 55.67 2.09
N GLU A 409 1.60 55.80 1.37
CA GLU A 409 1.60 55.82 -0.10
C GLU A 409 1.10 54.48 -0.67
N CYS A 410 1.50 53.35 -0.06
CA CYS A 410 1.01 52.03 -0.46
C CYS A 410 -0.51 51.88 -0.25
N ILE A 411 -1.04 52.31 0.89
CA ILE A 411 -2.49 52.32 1.18
C ILE A 411 -3.23 53.24 0.20
N SER A 412 -2.73 54.47 0.00
CA SER A 412 -3.25 55.46 -0.96
C SER A 412 -3.42 54.88 -2.37
N LYS A 413 -2.36 54.25 -2.90
CA LYS A 413 -2.33 53.64 -4.23
C LYS A 413 -3.30 52.45 -4.37
N ASN A 414 -3.42 51.62 -3.33
CA ASN A 414 -4.34 50.49 -3.30
C ASN A 414 -5.81 50.95 -3.23
N LEU A 415 -6.12 51.94 -2.39
CA LEU A 415 -7.46 52.51 -2.28
C LEU A 415 -7.89 53.16 -3.59
N ARG A 416 -7.03 53.99 -4.20
CA ARG A 416 -7.32 54.58 -5.52
C ARG A 416 -7.69 53.50 -6.54
N LYS A 417 -6.88 52.45 -6.70
CA LYS A 417 -7.19 51.34 -7.62
C LYS A 417 -8.56 50.69 -7.34
N ARG A 418 -8.89 50.40 -6.08
CA ARG A 418 -10.20 49.81 -5.70
C ARG A 418 -11.38 50.75 -5.97
N TYR A 419 -11.21 52.07 -5.81
CA TYR A 419 -12.23 53.06 -6.16
C TYR A 419 -12.35 53.24 -7.67
N ASP A 420 -11.25 53.24 -8.41
CA ASP A 420 -11.26 53.36 -9.88
C ASP A 420 -11.91 52.12 -10.53
N GLU A 421 -11.67 50.93 -9.99
CA GLU A 421 -12.37 49.68 -10.34
C GLU A 421 -13.88 49.75 -10.07
N LEU A 422 -14.29 50.30 -8.92
CA LEU A 422 -15.70 50.43 -8.54
C LEU A 422 -16.45 51.53 -9.33
N ASN A 423 -15.73 52.47 -9.92
CA ASN A 423 -16.27 53.55 -10.77
C ASN A 423 -16.04 53.33 -12.27
N SER A 424 -15.46 52.20 -12.69
CA SER A 424 -15.26 51.89 -14.10
C SER A 424 -16.57 51.41 -14.75
N PRO A 425 -17.07 52.07 -15.81
CA PRO A 425 -18.21 51.55 -16.54
C PRO A 425 -17.81 50.26 -17.28
N ALA A 426 -18.74 49.29 -17.32
CA ALA A 426 -18.55 48.08 -18.10
C ALA A 426 -18.41 48.42 -19.60
N PRO A 427 -17.61 47.66 -20.39
CA PRO A 427 -17.47 47.90 -21.82
C PRO A 427 -18.82 47.85 -22.54
N ILE A 428 -19.16 48.93 -23.24
CA ILE A 428 -20.38 49.02 -24.05
C ILE A 428 -20.06 48.52 -25.46
N GLU A 429 -20.55 47.33 -25.81
CA GLU A 429 -20.80 46.99 -27.21
C GLU A 429 -22.21 47.47 -27.62
N THR A 430 -22.36 47.89 -28.87
CA THR A 430 -23.47 48.75 -29.31
C THR A 430 -24.80 48.00 -29.51
N PRO A 431 -25.94 48.59 -29.11
CA PRO A 431 -27.24 47.94 -29.20
C PRO A 431 -27.95 48.14 -30.55
N GLU A 432 -28.66 47.10 -31.00
CA GLU A 432 -29.83 47.20 -31.89
C GLU A 432 -30.98 46.31 -31.35
N PRO A 433 -32.24 46.55 -31.75
CA PRO A 433 -33.20 47.09 -30.78
C PRO A 433 -34.08 46.08 -30.02
N ILE A 434 -34.64 46.59 -28.92
CA ILE A 434 -35.45 45.89 -27.92
C ILE A 434 -36.81 45.44 -28.47
N LYS A 435 -37.22 44.22 -28.08
CA LYS A 435 -38.63 43.91 -27.76
C LYS A 435 -38.73 43.24 -26.39
N GLU A 436 -39.90 43.36 -25.78
CA GLU A 436 -40.17 43.08 -24.37
C GLU A 436 -40.32 41.58 -24.03
N PRO A 437 -40.29 41.19 -22.73
CA PRO A 437 -39.71 39.91 -22.34
C PRO A 437 -40.70 38.76 -22.27
N GLU A 438 -40.46 37.70 -23.05
CA GLU A 438 -41.17 36.43 -22.91
C GLU A 438 -40.27 35.18 -23.06
N ASN A 439 -40.57 34.21 -22.20
CA ASN A 439 -40.54 32.76 -22.42
C ASN A 439 -39.21 31.98 -22.60
N LEU A 440 -39.00 31.10 -21.62
CA LEU A 440 -38.59 29.68 -21.75
C LEU A 440 -37.21 29.35 -22.37
N ILE A 441 -36.30 28.89 -21.50
CA ILE A 441 -35.30 27.88 -21.89
C ILE A 441 -36.07 26.61 -22.28
N LYS A 442 -36.29 26.41 -23.58
CA LYS A 442 -36.93 25.20 -24.10
C LYS A 442 -36.01 24.00 -23.87
N THR A 443 -36.45 23.06 -23.03
CA THR A 443 -35.89 21.69 -23.02
C THR A 443 -36.01 21.10 -24.43
N PRO A 444 -34.98 20.40 -24.96
CA PRO A 444 -35.04 19.87 -26.32
C PRO A 444 -36.22 18.89 -26.46
N SER A 445 -37.03 19.09 -27.50
CA SER A 445 -38.21 18.27 -27.78
C SER A 445 -37.86 16.83 -28.15
N THR A 446 -36.64 16.60 -28.62
CA THR A 446 -36.17 15.29 -29.07
C THR A 446 -34.87 14.86 -28.36
N VAL A 447 -34.70 13.55 -28.25
CA VAL A 447 -33.58 12.86 -27.58
C VAL A 447 -32.98 11.89 -28.59
N SER A 448 -31.66 11.92 -28.78
CA SER A 448 -30.99 10.99 -29.69
C SER A 448 -30.91 9.57 -29.09
N CYS A 449 -30.86 8.55 -29.96
CA CYS A 449 -30.70 7.16 -29.55
C CYS A 449 -29.52 6.93 -28.59
N LYS A 450 -28.41 7.67 -28.78
CA LYS A 450 -27.24 7.62 -27.88
C LYS A 450 -27.57 8.16 -26.48
N MET A 451 -28.26 9.29 -26.39
CA MET A 451 -28.64 9.88 -25.10
C MET A 451 -29.63 8.97 -24.36
N LEU A 452 -30.55 8.31 -25.07
CA LEU A 452 -31.42 7.30 -24.47
C LEU A 452 -30.63 6.10 -23.93
N TYR A 453 -29.66 5.58 -24.68
CA TYR A 453 -28.80 4.49 -24.20
C TYR A 453 -28.05 4.89 -22.91
N GLU A 454 -27.46 6.09 -22.87
CA GLU A 454 -26.78 6.63 -21.70
C GLU A 454 -27.73 6.83 -20.49
N GLN A 455 -28.99 7.22 -20.73
CA GLN A 455 -30.03 7.35 -19.71
C GLN A 455 -30.50 5.99 -19.17
N ILE A 456 -30.69 4.98 -20.03
CA ILE A 456 -31.09 3.61 -19.62
C ILE A 456 -30.00 2.94 -18.78
N LYS A 457 -28.72 3.10 -19.14
CA LYS A 457 -27.61 2.51 -18.37
C LYS A 457 -27.34 3.24 -17.05
N ASN A 458 -27.78 4.48 -16.88
CA ASN A 458 -27.54 5.27 -15.68
C ASN A 458 -28.75 5.28 -14.73
N THR A 459 -28.71 4.43 -13.71
CA THR A 459 -29.74 4.28 -12.66
C THR A 459 -30.08 5.55 -11.86
N GLY A 460 -29.40 6.67 -12.09
CA GLY A 460 -29.75 7.98 -11.50
C GLY A 460 -30.93 8.70 -12.15
N TYR A 461 -31.35 8.33 -13.36
CA TYR A 461 -32.45 9.01 -14.07
C TYR A 461 -33.83 8.38 -13.77
N SER A 462 -34.75 9.17 -13.22
CA SER A 462 -36.14 8.74 -13.02
C SER A 462 -36.97 8.99 -14.29
N MET A 463 -36.96 8.02 -15.22
CA MET A 463 -37.68 8.09 -16.50
C MET A 463 -38.89 7.13 -16.55
N LEU A 464 -39.87 7.46 -17.40
CA LEU A 464 -40.88 6.54 -17.96
C LEU A 464 -40.76 6.60 -19.49
N ILE A 465 -40.75 5.42 -20.14
CA ILE A 465 -40.78 5.29 -21.60
C ILE A 465 -42.19 4.82 -22.00
N LEU A 466 -42.83 5.55 -22.91
CA LEU A 466 -44.11 5.21 -23.53
C LEU A 466 -43.88 4.89 -25.00
N ASP A 467 -44.13 3.64 -25.38
CA ASP A 467 -43.98 3.14 -26.75
C ASP A 467 -45.35 3.19 -27.46
N CYS A 468 -45.47 4.03 -28.48
CA CYS A 468 -46.71 4.34 -29.18
C CYS A 468 -47.05 3.34 -30.32
N ARG A 469 -46.15 2.41 -30.64
CA ARG A 469 -46.30 1.48 -31.77
C ARG A 469 -47.49 0.52 -31.55
N PRO A 470 -48.03 -0.09 -32.64
CA PRO A 470 -49.05 -1.13 -32.54
C PRO A 470 -48.67 -2.20 -31.51
N SER A 471 -49.66 -2.68 -30.75
CA SER A 471 -49.40 -3.58 -29.62
C SER A 471 -48.65 -4.86 -30.02
N LYS A 472 -48.91 -5.35 -31.25
CA LYS A 472 -48.23 -6.50 -31.87
C LYS A 472 -46.71 -6.28 -31.97
N ASP A 473 -46.29 -5.10 -32.41
CA ASP A 473 -44.90 -4.79 -32.72
C ASP A 473 -44.10 -4.54 -31.44
N PHE A 474 -44.72 -3.94 -30.42
CA PHE A 474 -44.16 -3.84 -29.08
C PHE A 474 -43.96 -5.20 -28.41
N HIS A 475 -44.95 -6.10 -28.53
CA HIS A 475 -44.85 -7.45 -27.98
C HIS A 475 -43.87 -8.34 -28.76
N ALA A 476 -43.71 -8.12 -30.07
CA ALA A 476 -42.67 -8.77 -30.87
C ALA A 476 -41.26 -8.26 -30.51
N SER A 477 -41.07 -6.94 -30.36
CA SER A 477 -39.80 -6.38 -29.93
C SER A 477 -39.93 -5.00 -29.25
N LYS A 478 -39.32 -4.88 -28.07
CA LYS A 478 -39.27 -3.66 -27.24
C LYS A 478 -37.89 -3.42 -26.64
N ILE A 479 -37.66 -2.19 -26.19
CA ILE A 479 -36.46 -1.78 -25.45
C ILE A 479 -36.46 -2.43 -24.06
N LYS A 480 -35.29 -2.91 -23.62
CA LYS A 480 -35.06 -3.55 -22.31
C LYS A 480 -34.93 -2.50 -21.20
N TYR A 481 -36.06 -2.00 -20.71
CA TYR A 481 -36.14 -1.07 -19.59
C TYR A 481 -37.35 -1.39 -18.69
N ASP A 482 -37.20 -1.33 -17.36
CA ASP A 482 -38.24 -1.77 -16.43
C ASP A 482 -39.49 -0.88 -16.46
N TYR A 483 -39.28 0.44 -16.54
CA TYR A 483 -40.34 1.45 -16.66
C TYR A 483 -40.62 1.79 -18.13
N ILE A 484 -40.81 0.76 -18.96
CA ILE A 484 -41.46 0.87 -20.27
C ILE A 484 -42.90 0.37 -20.21
N LEU A 485 -43.78 1.06 -20.95
CA LEU A 485 -45.20 0.77 -21.13
C LEU A 485 -45.59 1.06 -22.59
N ASN A 486 -46.52 0.31 -23.16
CA ASN A 486 -47.03 0.53 -24.51
C ASN A 486 -48.39 1.22 -24.46
N VAL A 487 -48.57 2.23 -25.31
CA VAL A 487 -49.84 2.95 -25.50
C VAL A 487 -50.17 2.83 -27.00
N PRO A 488 -50.86 1.76 -27.41
CA PRO A 488 -51.02 1.43 -28.84
C PRO A 488 -51.69 2.54 -29.64
N GLU A 489 -51.18 2.82 -30.85
CA GLU A 489 -51.74 3.84 -31.74
C GLU A 489 -53.21 3.62 -32.10
N GLU A 490 -53.70 2.38 -32.08
CA GLU A 490 -55.11 2.02 -32.29
C GLU A 490 -56.05 2.66 -31.24
N ILE A 491 -55.51 3.11 -30.10
CA ILE A 491 -56.23 3.79 -29.01
C ILE A 491 -56.07 5.32 -29.10
N LEU A 492 -55.03 5.83 -29.77
CA LEU A 492 -54.61 7.24 -29.78
C LEU A 492 -55.35 8.11 -30.80
N VAL A 493 -56.69 8.06 -30.75
CA VAL A 493 -57.59 8.90 -31.56
C VAL A 493 -57.77 10.28 -30.94
N LYS A 494 -57.87 11.33 -31.76
CA LYS A 494 -58.10 12.72 -31.29
C LYS A 494 -59.29 12.81 -30.33
N GLY A 495 -59.11 13.49 -29.21
CA GLY A 495 -60.14 13.65 -28.16
C GLY A 495 -60.21 12.51 -27.14
N ILE A 496 -59.27 11.56 -27.14
CA ILE A 496 -59.13 10.61 -26.03
C ILE A 496 -58.70 11.31 -24.73
N THR A 497 -59.22 10.86 -23.59
CA THR A 497 -58.88 11.37 -22.26
C THR A 497 -57.91 10.47 -21.52
N VAL A 498 -57.10 11.05 -20.61
CA VAL A 498 -56.15 10.33 -19.75
C VAL A 498 -56.80 9.16 -19.01
N SER A 499 -58.00 9.36 -18.46
CA SER A 499 -58.76 8.32 -17.75
C SER A 499 -59.17 7.16 -18.67
N ARG A 500 -59.39 7.41 -19.96
CA ARG A 500 -59.72 6.37 -20.95
C ARG A 500 -58.49 5.55 -21.32
N ILE A 501 -57.32 6.19 -21.47
CA ILE A 501 -56.03 5.49 -21.61
C ILE A 501 -55.79 4.64 -20.36
N ALA A 502 -55.89 5.20 -19.15
CA ALA A 502 -55.77 4.48 -17.89
C ALA A 502 -56.71 3.26 -17.78
N SER A 503 -57.92 3.35 -18.33
CA SER A 503 -58.90 2.25 -18.35
C SER A 503 -58.59 1.13 -19.35
N SER A 504 -57.75 1.38 -20.37
CA SER A 504 -57.36 0.35 -21.35
C SER A 504 -56.32 -0.64 -20.82
N PHE A 505 -55.56 -0.27 -19.77
CA PHE A 505 -54.63 -1.18 -19.12
C PHE A 505 -55.39 -2.20 -18.26
N THR A 506 -55.42 -3.46 -18.71
CA THR A 506 -56.04 -4.56 -17.95
C THR A 506 -55.20 -4.94 -16.73
N ASN A 507 -53.87 -5.03 -16.90
CA ASN A 507 -52.93 -5.46 -15.87
C ASN A 507 -52.69 -4.39 -14.80
N ASP A 508 -52.65 -4.79 -13.52
CA ASP A 508 -52.36 -3.86 -12.42
C ASP A 508 -50.90 -3.38 -12.39
N GLU A 509 -49.95 -4.13 -12.97
CA GLU A 509 -48.56 -3.67 -13.14
C GLU A 509 -48.46 -2.50 -14.13
N ASP A 510 -49.22 -2.56 -15.23
CA ASP A 510 -49.23 -1.49 -16.23
C ASP A 510 -49.95 -0.24 -15.71
N LYS A 511 -51.01 -0.41 -14.90
CA LYS A 511 -51.63 0.68 -14.13
C LYS A 511 -50.63 1.34 -13.18
N LYS A 512 -49.84 0.57 -12.41
CA LYS A 512 -48.79 1.12 -11.52
C LYS A 512 -47.75 1.92 -12.31
N LYS A 513 -47.32 1.42 -13.48
CA LYS A 513 -46.40 2.15 -14.38
C LYS A 513 -47.01 3.46 -14.88
N TRP A 514 -48.27 3.45 -15.31
CA TRP A 514 -49.00 4.65 -15.73
C TRP A 514 -49.18 5.66 -14.59
N SER A 515 -49.47 5.22 -13.36
CA SER A 515 -49.51 6.09 -12.17
C SER A 515 -48.13 6.66 -11.82
N SER A 516 -47.04 5.95 -12.14
CA SER A 516 -45.68 6.44 -11.85
C SER A 516 -45.30 7.70 -12.64
N ARG A 517 -46.01 8.04 -13.73
CA ARG A 517 -45.76 9.21 -14.58
C ARG A 517 -45.70 10.53 -13.81
N LEU A 518 -46.50 10.64 -12.74
CA LEU A 518 -46.58 11.82 -11.86
C LEU A 518 -45.31 12.04 -11.00
N PHE A 519 -44.43 11.04 -10.92
CA PHE A 519 -43.24 11.02 -10.05
C PHE A 519 -41.93 10.76 -10.84
N LYS A 520 -41.99 10.74 -12.17
CA LYS A 520 -40.80 10.69 -13.04
C LYS A 520 -40.33 12.10 -13.37
N GLN A 521 -39.03 12.25 -13.57
CA GLN A 521 -38.39 13.52 -13.90
C GLN A 521 -38.53 13.85 -15.39
N ASN A 522 -38.47 12.82 -16.27
CA ASN A 522 -38.67 12.95 -17.72
C ASN A 522 -39.65 11.86 -18.20
N ILE A 523 -40.44 12.18 -19.24
CA ILE A 523 -41.24 11.21 -19.99
C ILE A 523 -40.73 11.18 -21.43
N LEU A 524 -40.42 9.98 -21.93
CA LEU A 524 -39.98 9.78 -23.31
C LEU A 524 -41.04 9.01 -24.10
N LEU A 525 -41.41 9.54 -25.26
CA LEU A 525 -42.26 8.89 -26.24
C LEU A 525 -41.37 8.21 -27.30
N VAL A 526 -41.77 7.03 -27.74
CA VAL A 526 -41.09 6.22 -28.77
C VAL A 526 -42.13 5.77 -29.80
N ASP A 527 -41.81 5.92 -31.08
CA ASP A 527 -42.62 5.45 -32.20
C ASP A 527 -41.81 4.49 -33.09
N GLN A 528 -42.25 4.22 -34.32
CA GLN A 528 -41.49 3.37 -35.23
C GLN A 528 -40.21 4.05 -35.75
N SER A 529 -40.27 5.28 -36.26
CA SER A 529 -39.14 5.88 -37.01
C SER A 529 -39.08 7.42 -37.02
N SER A 530 -39.99 8.13 -36.35
CA SER A 530 -40.09 9.60 -36.43
C SER A 530 -38.87 10.31 -35.85
N CYS A 531 -38.39 11.35 -36.55
CA CYS A 531 -37.31 12.20 -36.06
C CYS A 531 -37.80 13.36 -35.17
N ASP A 532 -39.05 13.79 -35.35
CA ASP A 532 -39.68 14.96 -34.72
C ASP A 532 -41.21 14.77 -34.58
N PHE A 533 -41.86 15.64 -33.78
CA PHE A 533 -43.31 15.59 -33.53
C PHE A 533 -44.13 16.09 -34.73
N VAL A 534 -44.59 15.18 -35.58
CA VAL A 534 -45.54 15.48 -36.67
C VAL A 534 -46.94 15.72 -36.09
N SER A 535 -47.56 16.86 -36.42
CA SER A 535 -48.96 17.18 -36.04
C SER A 535 -49.93 16.07 -36.43
N ASP A 536 -50.96 15.85 -35.61
CA ASP A 536 -51.99 14.81 -35.80
C ASP A 536 -51.50 13.34 -35.81
N SER A 537 -50.20 13.06 -35.64
CA SER A 537 -49.70 11.69 -35.42
C SER A 537 -50.15 11.12 -34.06
N PRO A 538 -50.24 9.79 -33.88
CA PRO A 538 -50.56 9.17 -32.59
C PRO A 538 -49.66 9.66 -31.45
N VAL A 539 -48.37 9.83 -31.75
CA VAL A 539 -47.33 10.35 -30.84
C VAL A 539 -47.63 11.78 -30.39
N TRP A 540 -48.10 12.63 -31.32
CA TRP A 540 -48.50 14.00 -31.03
C TRP A 540 -49.79 14.04 -30.21
N VAL A 541 -50.76 13.16 -30.50
CA VAL A 541 -51.99 13.03 -29.70
C VAL A 541 -51.66 12.63 -28.26
N LEU A 542 -50.79 11.64 -28.03
CA LEU A 542 -50.38 11.26 -26.67
C LEU A 542 -49.64 12.40 -25.95
N LYS A 543 -48.81 13.16 -26.68
CA LYS A 543 -48.14 14.36 -26.13
C LYS A 543 -49.14 15.43 -25.70
N ASP A 544 -50.11 15.78 -26.55
CA ASP A 544 -51.13 16.78 -26.24
C ASP A 544 -51.95 16.36 -25.00
N VAL A 545 -52.40 15.10 -24.97
CA VAL A 545 -53.14 14.52 -23.85
C VAL A 545 -52.35 14.61 -22.53
N LEU A 546 -51.04 14.33 -22.54
CA LEU A 546 -50.18 14.42 -21.35
C LEU A 546 -49.83 15.86 -20.94
N GLN A 547 -49.67 16.80 -21.88
CA GLN A 547 -49.20 18.16 -21.56
C GLN A 547 -50.33 19.17 -21.29
N ASN A 548 -51.53 18.92 -21.83
CA ASN A 548 -52.66 19.86 -21.82
C ASN A 548 -53.95 19.28 -21.20
N TRP A 549 -54.10 17.95 -21.08
CA TRP A 549 -55.34 17.31 -20.62
C TRP A 549 -55.20 16.37 -19.40
N ASP A 550 -54.01 16.31 -18.78
CA ASP A 550 -53.74 15.55 -17.56
C ASP A 550 -53.77 16.46 -16.33
N GLN A 551 -54.90 16.48 -15.62
CA GLN A 551 -55.12 17.39 -14.49
C GLN A 551 -54.25 17.07 -13.27
N ASP A 552 -53.82 15.81 -13.11
CA ASP A 552 -52.95 15.39 -12.00
C ASP A 552 -51.47 15.82 -12.22
N PHE A 553 -51.12 16.32 -13.41
CA PHE A 553 -49.74 16.56 -13.84
C PHE A 553 -49.23 17.97 -13.44
N GLU A 554 -49.40 18.33 -12.16
CA GLU A 554 -49.14 19.69 -11.64
C GLU A 554 -47.68 20.15 -11.77
N ASN A 555 -46.72 19.23 -11.88
CA ASN A 555 -45.31 19.54 -12.17
C ASN A 555 -44.93 18.99 -13.55
N LYS A 556 -44.81 19.88 -14.53
CA LYS A 556 -44.59 19.54 -15.94
C LYS A 556 -43.18 19.00 -16.23
N ALA A 557 -42.97 17.71 -15.96
CA ALA A 557 -41.82 16.98 -16.48
C ALA A 557 -41.78 17.06 -18.03
N PRO A 558 -40.63 17.30 -18.66
CA PRO A 558 -40.54 17.46 -20.11
C PRO A 558 -40.90 16.15 -20.81
N VAL A 559 -41.85 16.24 -21.75
CA VAL A 559 -42.21 15.16 -22.67
C VAL A 559 -41.36 15.29 -23.92
N GLN A 560 -40.52 14.29 -24.17
CA GLN A 560 -39.56 14.26 -25.27
C GLN A 560 -39.86 13.09 -26.24
N LEU A 561 -39.39 13.16 -27.49
CA LEU A 561 -39.48 12.07 -28.48
C LEU A 561 -38.09 11.48 -28.77
N LEU A 562 -38.00 10.16 -28.91
CA LEU A 562 -36.81 9.48 -29.42
C LEU A 562 -36.61 9.75 -30.91
N SER A 563 -35.59 10.51 -31.27
CA SER A 563 -35.32 10.88 -32.65
C SER A 563 -34.82 9.68 -33.46
N GLY A 564 -35.55 9.35 -34.53
CA GLY A 564 -35.36 8.17 -35.36
C GLY A 564 -36.15 6.94 -34.91
N GLY A 565 -37.02 7.10 -33.90
CA GLY A 565 -37.90 6.07 -33.36
C GLY A 565 -37.19 4.80 -32.86
N PHE A 566 -37.98 3.74 -32.70
CA PHE A 566 -37.51 2.42 -32.31
C PHE A 566 -36.57 1.78 -33.34
N GLU A 567 -36.80 2.01 -34.64
CA GLU A 567 -35.98 1.42 -35.72
C GLU A 567 -34.53 1.89 -35.68
N SER A 568 -34.30 3.19 -35.47
CA SER A 568 -32.94 3.70 -35.27
C SER A 568 -32.31 3.14 -34.00
N PHE A 569 -33.07 3.05 -32.91
CA PHE A 569 -32.55 2.50 -31.65
C PHE A 569 -32.20 1.01 -31.76
N GLN A 570 -33.02 0.21 -32.45
CA GLN A 570 -32.73 -1.19 -32.75
C GLN A 570 -31.50 -1.34 -33.66
N THR A 571 -31.30 -0.41 -34.60
CA THR A 571 -30.14 -0.41 -35.51
C THR A 571 -28.84 -0.05 -34.79
N PHE A 572 -28.85 0.97 -33.92
CA PHE A 572 -27.66 1.39 -33.17
C PHE A 572 -27.39 0.55 -31.91
N TYR A 573 -28.42 0.00 -31.26
CA TYR A 573 -28.32 -0.69 -29.95
C TYR A 573 -29.08 -2.04 -29.93
N PRO A 574 -28.82 -2.97 -30.87
CA PRO A 574 -29.57 -4.23 -30.98
C PRO A 574 -29.49 -5.13 -29.72
N THR A 575 -28.46 -4.99 -28.88
CA THR A 575 -28.34 -5.73 -27.61
C THR A 575 -29.38 -5.29 -26.57
N GLU A 576 -29.84 -4.05 -26.63
CA GLU A 576 -30.79 -3.43 -25.70
C GLU A 576 -32.26 -3.63 -26.12
N VAL A 577 -32.49 -4.34 -27.22
CA VAL A 577 -33.81 -4.64 -27.78
C VAL A 577 -34.13 -6.14 -27.61
N THR A 578 -35.41 -6.50 -27.53
CA THR A 578 -35.85 -7.86 -27.16
C THR A 578 -35.59 -8.90 -28.25
N ASP A 579 -36.03 -8.69 -29.50
CA ASP A 579 -35.48 -9.37 -30.69
C ASP A 579 -34.99 -8.32 -31.70
N PRO A 580 -33.68 -8.18 -31.93
CA PRO A 580 -33.13 -7.22 -32.89
C PRO A 580 -33.27 -7.63 -34.36
N ARG A 581 -33.83 -8.81 -34.67
CA ARG A 581 -34.09 -9.26 -36.05
C ARG A 581 -35.52 -8.99 -36.52
N TYR A 582 -36.40 -8.54 -35.63
CA TYR A 582 -37.76 -8.18 -36.00
C TYR A 582 -37.75 -6.94 -36.91
N LYS A 583 -38.58 -6.95 -37.96
CA LYS A 583 -38.95 -5.75 -38.74
C LYS A 583 -40.46 -5.78 -38.96
N PRO A 584 -41.17 -4.65 -38.82
CA PRO A 584 -42.56 -4.58 -39.23
C PRO A 584 -42.66 -4.79 -40.75
N VAL A 585 -43.79 -5.34 -41.20
CA VAL A 585 -44.04 -5.54 -42.63
C VAL A 585 -44.52 -4.21 -43.21
N ALA A 586 -43.66 -3.54 -43.99
CA ALA A 586 -44.03 -2.31 -44.66
C ALA A 586 -45.16 -2.55 -45.66
N THR A 587 -46.20 -1.72 -45.60
CA THR A 587 -47.25 -1.66 -46.63
C THR A 587 -46.62 -1.18 -47.94
N ILE A 588 -46.90 -1.87 -49.05
CA ILE A 588 -46.28 -1.60 -50.35
C ILE A 588 -47.10 -0.53 -51.09
N GLU A 589 -46.52 0.67 -51.26
CA GLU A 589 -46.98 1.64 -52.27
C GLU A 589 -45.79 2.19 -53.08
N ASP A 590 -45.60 1.56 -54.25
CA ASP A 590 -45.00 2.04 -55.51
C ASP A 590 -43.54 2.55 -55.62
N GLN A 591 -43.13 2.66 -56.88
CA GLN A 591 -41.74 2.58 -57.38
C GLN A 591 -41.34 3.83 -58.20
N SER A 592 -40.16 3.76 -58.83
CA SER A 592 -39.57 4.72 -59.80
C SER A 592 -39.00 6.01 -59.18
N VAL A 593 -37.96 6.67 -59.71
CA VAL A 593 -37.56 6.85 -61.13
C VAL A 593 -36.02 6.91 -61.32
N PHE A 594 -35.52 6.40 -62.46
CA PHE A 594 -34.20 6.53 -63.15
C PHE A 594 -32.85 6.25 -62.43
N GLU A 595 -32.34 5.01 -62.60
CA GLU A 595 -31.34 4.55 -63.61
C GLU A 595 -30.02 5.30 -63.96
N ASP A 596 -29.08 4.46 -64.44
CA ASP A 596 -27.91 4.65 -65.32
C ASP A 596 -26.59 5.36 -64.88
N ILE A 597 -25.51 4.57 -64.81
CA ILE A 597 -24.57 4.32 -65.93
C ILE A 597 -23.75 3.02 -65.67
N GLN A 598 -23.31 2.34 -66.74
CA GLN A 598 -22.82 0.94 -66.79
C GLN A 598 -21.31 0.82 -67.12
N TYR A 599 -20.62 -0.28 -66.72
CA TYR A 599 -19.53 -0.99 -67.47
C TYR A 599 -18.98 -2.22 -66.68
N PRO A 600 -18.34 -3.26 -67.28
CA PRO A 600 -19.12 -4.45 -67.65
C PRO A 600 -18.64 -5.83 -67.14
N ASP A 601 -19.62 -6.74 -67.10
CA ASP A 601 -19.63 -8.16 -67.49
C ASP A 601 -18.56 -9.17 -67.00
N ALA A 602 -19.06 -10.09 -66.16
CA ALA A 602 -18.82 -11.53 -66.30
C ALA A 602 -20.11 -12.33 -66.05
N ILE A 603 -21.09 -12.15 -66.95
CA ILE A 603 -21.99 -13.19 -67.50
C ILE A 603 -22.70 -14.14 -66.51
N PHE A 604 -24.00 -13.86 -66.30
CA PHE A 604 -25.18 -14.67 -66.73
C PHE A 604 -25.15 -16.21 -66.56
N GLU A 605 -26.27 -16.90 -66.36
CA GLU A 605 -27.65 -16.59 -66.79
C GLU A 605 -28.73 -17.01 -65.77
N ALA A 606 -30.01 -16.74 -66.04
CA ALA A 606 -31.05 -16.64 -65.00
C ALA A 606 -32.37 -17.40 -65.31
N SER A 607 -33.21 -17.51 -64.27
CA SER A 607 -34.67 -17.78 -64.34
C SER A 607 -35.12 -19.20 -64.76
N PRO A 608 -36.42 -19.56 -64.61
CA PRO A 608 -37.53 -18.91 -63.89
C PRO A 608 -38.17 -19.81 -62.78
N ASN A 609 -39.26 -19.33 -62.18
CA ASN A 609 -40.13 -20.09 -61.27
C ASN A 609 -40.71 -21.38 -61.91
N ILE A 610 -40.90 -22.42 -61.08
CA ILE A 610 -42.09 -23.30 -61.10
C ILE A 610 -42.23 -24.00 -59.73
N SER A 611 -43.45 -24.48 -59.42
CA SER A 611 -43.85 -25.04 -58.12
C SER A 611 -43.28 -26.44 -57.82
N GLY A 612 -43.21 -26.79 -56.52
CA GLY A 612 -43.35 -28.17 -56.08
C GLY A 612 -42.19 -28.82 -55.30
N THR A 613 -42.36 -28.89 -53.98
CA THR A 613 -42.04 -30.06 -53.13
C THR A 613 -40.97 -31.07 -53.61
N SER A 614 -39.71 -30.90 -53.18
CA SER A 614 -38.79 -32.05 -52.92
C SER A 614 -37.58 -31.63 -52.07
N ARG A 615 -36.86 -32.62 -51.51
CA ARG A 615 -35.68 -32.40 -50.64
C ARG A 615 -34.42 -32.11 -51.49
N PRO A 616 -33.50 -31.23 -51.06
CA PRO A 616 -32.24 -31.01 -51.76
C PRO A 616 -31.32 -32.24 -51.65
N THR A 617 -30.71 -32.63 -52.78
CA THR A 617 -29.71 -33.69 -52.87
C THR A 617 -28.30 -33.16 -52.55
N VAL A 618 -27.52 -33.94 -51.80
CA VAL A 618 -26.16 -33.53 -51.37
C VAL A 618 -25.15 -33.76 -52.49
N ASN A 619 -24.70 -32.68 -53.13
CA ASN A 619 -23.62 -32.73 -54.10
C ASN A 619 -22.29 -33.10 -53.40
N ARG A 620 -21.57 -34.11 -53.90
CA ARG A 620 -20.39 -34.66 -53.21
C ARG A 620 -19.12 -33.81 -53.38
N ALA A 621 -19.00 -33.04 -54.46
CA ALA A 621 -17.82 -32.22 -54.74
C ALA A 621 -17.66 -31.04 -53.76
N SER A 622 -18.75 -30.32 -53.46
CA SER A 622 -18.73 -29.18 -52.55
C SER A 622 -18.37 -29.56 -51.11
N LYS A 623 -18.68 -30.79 -50.68
CA LYS A 623 -18.26 -31.30 -49.37
C LYS A 623 -16.75 -31.49 -49.25
N ALA A 624 -16.07 -31.89 -50.34
CA ALA A 624 -14.62 -32.04 -50.35
C ALA A 624 -13.92 -30.68 -50.24
N ILE A 625 -14.34 -29.70 -51.05
CA ILE A 625 -13.82 -28.33 -51.01
C ILE A 625 -14.05 -27.72 -49.62
N ALA A 626 -15.25 -27.84 -49.06
CA ALA A 626 -15.55 -27.33 -47.71
C ALA A 626 -14.64 -27.98 -46.63
N LEU A 627 -14.45 -29.30 -46.66
CA LEU A 627 -13.53 -29.99 -45.73
C LEU A 627 -12.08 -29.50 -45.85
N GLN A 628 -11.63 -29.18 -47.07
CA GLN A 628 -10.30 -28.62 -47.31
C GLN A 628 -10.18 -27.20 -46.71
N THR A 629 -11.17 -26.34 -46.92
CA THR A 629 -11.23 -25.00 -46.31
C THR A 629 -11.31 -25.05 -44.77
N TYR A 630 -12.02 -26.02 -44.20
CA TYR A 630 -12.05 -26.22 -42.73
C TYR A 630 -10.69 -26.68 -42.19
N ALA A 631 -10.00 -27.59 -42.89
CA ALA A 631 -8.67 -28.06 -42.51
C ALA A 631 -7.61 -26.94 -42.59
N GLU A 632 -7.68 -26.07 -43.60
CA GLU A 632 -6.82 -24.89 -43.73
C GLU A 632 -7.07 -23.88 -42.60
N LYS A 633 -8.34 -23.63 -42.24
CA LYS A 633 -8.70 -22.78 -41.08
C LYS A 633 -8.19 -23.36 -39.76
N GLU A 634 -8.31 -24.68 -39.54
CA GLU A 634 -7.81 -25.33 -38.32
C GLU A 634 -6.27 -25.26 -38.24
N LYS A 635 -5.57 -25.42 -39.37
CA LYS A 635 -4.12 -25.26 -39.46
C LYS A 635 -3.70 -23.82 -39.12
N HIS A 636 -4.36 -22.82 -39.69
CA HIS A 636 -4.05 -21.42 -39.44
C HIS A 636 -4.30 -21.00 -37.98
N PHE A 637 -5.36 -21.52 -37.35
CA PHE A 637 -5.61 -21.30 -35.92
C PHE A 637 -4.53 -21.93 -35.02
N LYS A 638 -4.00 -23.10 -35.39
CA LYS A 638 -2.86 -23.73 -34.70
C LYS A 638 -1.57 -22.93 -34.86
N GLU A 639 -1.32 -22.36 -36.03
CA GLU A 639 -0.17 -21.48 -36.29
C GLU A 639 -0.22 -20.22 -35.41
N ILE A 640 -1.38 -19.55 -35.34
CA ILE A 640 -1.61 -18.38 -34.46
C ILE A 640 -1.38 -18.73 -32.99
N LEU A 641 -1.83 -19.91 -32.54
CA LEU A 641 -1.61 -20.39 -31.17
C LEU A 641 -0.13 -20.66 -30.87
N GLU A 642 0.61 -21.27 -31.80
CA GLU A 642 2.06 -21.45 -31.62
C GLU A 642 2.82 -20.12 -31.58
N GLU A 643 2.41 -19.11 -32.35
CA GLU A 643 3.01 -17.78 -32.29
C GLU A 643 2.74 -17.07 -30.96
N HIS A 644 1.52 -17.19 -30.42
CA HIS A 644 1.19 -16.70 -29.07
C HIS A 644 2.06 -17.38 -27.99
N ASP A 645 2.23 -18.70 -28.01
CA ASP A 645 3.12 -19.38 -27.05
C ASP A 645 4.60 -19.02 -27.26
N LYS A 646 5.06 -18.75 -28.50
CA LYS A 646 6.42 -18.22 -28.79
C LYS A 646 6.61 -16.81 -28.21
N ILE A 647 5.66 -15.90 -28.39
CA ILE A 647 5.67 -14.53 -27.83
C ILE A 647 5.70 -14.58 -26.30
N LYS A 648 4.91 -15.47 -25.70
CA LYS A 648 4.79 -15.66 -24.25
C LYS A 648 6.03 -16.26 -23.60
N ASN A 649 6.69 -17.21 -24.24
CA ASN A 649 7.98 -17.72 -23.77
C ASN A 649 9.05 -16.61 -23.84
N LYS A 650 9.03 -15.80 -24.91
CA LYS A 650 9.94 -14.67 -25.09
C LYS A 650 9.69 -13.51 -24.10
N SER A 651 8.45 -13.30 -23.65
CA SER A 651 8.17 -12.32 -22.58
C SER A 651 8.73 -12.76 -21.23
N VAL A 652 8.65 -14.06 -20.91
CA VAL A 652 9.28 -14.64 -19.72
C VAL A 652 10.81 -14.56 -19.80
N GLU A 653 11.40 -14.83 -20.97
CA GLU A 653 12.84 -14.74 -21.23
C GLU A 653 13.36 -13.30 -21.03
N ILE A 654 12.70 -12.30 -21.62
CA ILE A 654 13.07 -10.88 -21.43
C ILE A 654 12.86 -10.40 -19.99
N GLU A 655 11.83 -10.88 -19.29
CA GLU A 655 11.64 -10.57 -17.86
C GLU A 655 12.73 -11.19 -16.99
N GLN A 656 13.20 -12.41 -17.33
CA GLN A 656 14.35 -13.04 -16.66
C GLN A 656 15.65 -12.28 -16.94
N GLU A 657 15.91 -11.86 -18.19
CA GLU A 657 17.04 -10.98 -18.51
C GLU A 657 16.96 -9.64 -17.75
N ARG A 658 15.76 -9.02 -17.65
CA ARG A 658 15.59 -7.76 -16.91
C ARG A 658 15.86 -7.95 -15.42
N LEU A 659 15.34 -9.02 -14.81
CA LEU A 659 15.61 -9.39 -13.42
C LEU A 659 17.09 -9.72 -13.17
N GLN A 660 17.80 -10.27 -14.16
CA GLN A 660 19.24 -10.53 -14.06
C GLN A 660 20.08 -9.26 -14.24
N ALA A 661 19.65 -8.34 -15.11
CA ALA A 661 20.25 -7.02 -15.25
C ALA A 661 20.01 -6.15 -14.00
N GLU A 662 18.80 -6.18 -13.41
CA GLU A 662 18.50 -5.54 -12.12
C GLU A 662 19.36 -6.08 -10.98
N LYS A 663 19.54 -7.41 -10.88
CA LYS A 663 20.48 -8.01 -9.91
C LYS A 663 21.91 -7.55 -10.14
N THR A 664 22.35 -7.50 -11.40
CA THR A 664 23.69 -7.01 -11.78
C THR A 664 23.86 -5.52 -11.41
N TRP A 665 22.83 -4.70 -11.62
CA TRP A 665 22.81 -3.30 -11.20
C TRP A 665 22.86 -3.17 -9.67
N MET A 666 22.11 -3.99 -8.92
CA MET A 666 22.19 -4.02 -7.46
C MET A 666 23.60 -4.39 -6.98
N SER A 667 24.26 -5.40 -7.57
CA SER A 667 25.65 -5.71 -7.22
C SER A 667 26.62 -4.59 -7.58
N ILE A 668 26.42 -3.86 -8.69
CA ILE A 668 27.24 -2.68 -9.04
C ILE A 668 26.99 -1.50 -8.07
N GLN A 669 25.77 -1.35 -7.55
CA GLN A 669 25.48 -0.39 -6.48
C GLN A 669 26.16 -0.77 -5.16
N ASP A 670 26.20 -2.06 -4.79
CA ASP A 670 26.92 -2.53 -3.61
C ASP A 670 28.46 -2.51 -3.79
N GLU A 671 29.00 -2.60 -5.01
CA GLU A 671 30.44 -2.47 -5.30
C GLU A 671 30.99 -1.03 -5.16
N SER A 672 30.15 0.01 -5.26
CA SER A 672 30.58 1.41 -5.52
C SER A 672 30.57 2.34 -4.29
N ILE A 673 31.60 2.24 -3.45
CA ILE A 673 31.92 3.23 -2.39
C ILE A 673 33.24 4.00 -2.62
N GLU A 674 34.13 3.54 -3.50
CA GLU A 674 35.22 4.36 -4.07
C GLU A 674 35.29 4.18 -5.61
N ASP A 675 35.73 5.21 -6.32
CA ASP A 675 35.62 5.30 -7.79
C ASP A 675 36.50 4.30 -8.55
N HIS A 676 35.90 3.53 -9.48
CA HIS A 676 36.25 3.53 -10.92
C HIS A 676 35.47 2.49 -11.78
N ASP A 677 34.13 2.50 -11.80
CA ASP A 677 33.38 1.85 -12.91
C ASP A 677 32.02 2.47 -13.25
N THR A 678 31.98 3.81 -13.38
CA THR A 678 30.75 4.55 -13.73
C THR A 678 30.16 4.15 -15.09
N SER A 679 30.99 3.59 -15.99
CA SER A 679 30.56 3.17 -17.33
C SER A 679 29.78 1.86 -17.29
N ARG A 680 30.30 0.81 -16.62
CA ARG A 680 29.61 -0.49 -16.54
C ARG A 680 28.28 -0.39 -15.80
N GLY A 681 28.17 0.49 -14.82
CA GLY A 681 26.89 0.86 -14.20
C GLY A 681 25.90 1.49 -15.19
N GLN A 682 26.34 2.52 -15.93
CA GLN A 682 25.47 3.18 -16.93
C GLN A 682 25.05 2.23 -18.07
N GLU A 683 25.92 1.32 -18.48
CA GLU A 683 25.63 0.29 -19.49
C GLU A 683 24.57 -0.71 -19.01
N VAL A 684 24.68 -1.23 -17.77
CA VAL A 684 23.65 -2.11 -17.21
C VAL A 684 22.33 -1.36 -17.01
N LEU A 685 22.36 -0.08 -16.58
CA LEU A 685 21.14 0.73 -16.45
C LEU A 685 20.48 1.01 -17.80
N TYR A 686 21.27 1.27 -18.85
CA TYR A 686 20.78 1.37 -20.22
C TYR A 686 20.16 0.04 -20.69
N LYS A 687 20.80 -1.09 -20.40
CA LYS A 687 20.29 -2.42 -20.75
C LYS A 687 18.99 -2.79 -20.01
N ILE A 688 18.83 -2.38 -18.75
CA ILE A 688 17.54 -2.50 -18.03
C ILE A 688 16.46 -1.69 -18.76
N TYR A 689 16.74 -0.44 -19.15
CA TYR A 689 15.78 0.42 -19.85
C TYR A 689 15.45 -0.10 -21.28
N GLU A 690 16.43 -0.67 -21.97
CA GLU A 690 16.24 -1.33 -23.27
C GLU A 690 15.34 -2.56 -23.14
N LEU A 691 15.57 -3.40 -22.12
CA LEU A 691 14.72 -4.56 -21.81
C LEU A 691 13.32 -4.14 -21.36
N GLU A 692 13.18 -3.05 -20.60
CA GLU A 692 11.89 -2.45 -20.24
C GLU A 692 11.14 -1.88 -21.46
N SER A 693 11.85 -1.39 -22.49
CA SER A 693 11.23 -1.05 -23.78
C SER A 693 10.75 -2.31 -24.50
N LYS A 694 11.62 -3.32 -24.66
CA LYS A 694 11.28 -4.58 -25.33
C LYS A 694 10.12 -5.33 -24.66
N ALA A 695 10.01 -5.28 -23.34
CA ALA A 695 8.89 -5.83 -22.59
C ALA A 695 7.57 -5.15 -22.98
N ARG A 696 7.54 -3.81 -23.07
CA ARG A 696 6.38 -3.04 -23.55
C ARG A 696 6.08 -3.30 -25.03
N ASP A 697 7.11 -3.45 -25.86
CA ASP A 697 6.92 -3.80 -27.28
C ASP A 697 6.31 -5.19 -27.48
N ILE A 698 6.64 -6.15 -26.61
CA ILE A 698 6.00 -7.47 -26.56
C ILE A 698 4.58 -7.41 -25.97
N GLU A 699 4.32 -6.61 -24.95
CA GLU A 699 2.95 -6.35 -24.43
C GLU A 699 2.06 -5.76 -25.54
N ASN A 700 2.59 -4.80 -26.31
CA ASN A 700 1.96 -4.25 -27.52
C ASN A 700 1.86 -5.25 -28.70
N GLN A 701 2.51 -6.41 -28.67
CA GLN A 701 2.33 -7.50 -29.64
C GLN A 701 1.25 -8.48 -29.16
N ASP A 702 1.26 -8.82 -27.87
CA ASP A 702 0.27 -9.66 -27.20
C ASP A 702 -1.16 -9.06 -27.27
N GLU A 703 -1.32 -7.74 -27.09
CA GLU A 703 -2.62 -7.08 -27.32
C GLU A 703 -3.09 -7.18 -28.78
N ARG A 704 -2.18 -7.03 -29.76
CA ARG A 704 -2.51 -7.18 -31.19
C ARG A 704 -2.81 -8.63 -31.58
N PHE A 705 -2.17 -9.61 -30.94
CA PHE A 705 -2.52 -11.02 -31.10
C PHE A 705 -3.92 -11.33 -30.56
N LYS A 706 -4.29 -10.78 -29.40
CA LYS A 706 -5.66 -10.92 -28.84
C LYS A 706 -6.72 -10.25 -29.72
N GLU A 707 -6.41 -9.13 -30.36
CA GLU A 707 -7.28 -8.52 -31.35
C GLU A 707 -7.42 -9.39 -32.63
N HIS A 708 -6.31 -9.97 -33.11
CA HIS A 708 -6.33 -10.90 -34.25
C HIS A 708 -7.10 -12.19 -33.95
N GLU A 709 -6.90 -12.80 -32.78
CA GLU A 709 -7.66 -13.97 -32.29
C GLU A 709 -9.16 -13.67 -32.22
N LYS A 710 -9.53 -12.52 -31.63
CA LYS A 710 -10.92 -12.05 -31.54
C LYS A 710 -11.56 -11.85 -32.93
N ASN A 711 -10.83 -11.29 -33.88
CA ASN A 711 -11.30 -11.09 -35.26
C ASN A 711 -11.44 -12.43 -36.02
N PHE A 712 -10.53 -13.37 -35.81
CA PHE A 712 -10.60 -14.73 -36.38
C PHE A 712 -11.79 -15.51 -35.81
N LEU A 713 -12.01 -15.48 -34.48
CA LEU A 713 -13.17 -16.09 -33.83
C LEU A 713 -14.50 -15.47 -34.29
N GLY A 714 -14.51 -14.17 -34.60
CA GLY A 714 -15.65 -13.47 -35.19
C GLY A 714 -16.02 -13.90 -36.62
N ALA A 715 -15.13 -14.61 -37.32
CA ALA A 715 -15.30 -15.06 -38.71
C ALA A 715 -15.73 -16.54 -38.86
N LEU A 716 -16.05 -17.23 -37.75
CA LEU A 716 -16.43 -18.64 -37.72
C LEU A 716 -17.94 -18.84 -37.54
N SER A 717 -18.47 -20.00 -37.95
CA SER A 717 -19.90 -20.28 -37.85
C SER A 717 -20.31 -20.64 -36.42
N LYS A 718 -21.58 -20.40 -36.05
CA LYS A 718 -22.07 -20.59 -34.67
C LYS A 718 -21.79 -21.99 -34.08
N ALA A 719 -21.87 -23.05 -34.88
CA ALA A 719 -21.63 -24.43 -34.43
C ALA A 719 -20.14 -24.77 -34.23
N GLU A 720 -19.23 -23.97 -34.82
CA GLU A 720 -17.79 -24.04 -34.57
C GLU A 720 -17.42 -23.17 -33.36
N ALA A 721 -18.04 -21.99 -33.27
CA ALA A 721 -17.87 -21.05 -32.16
C ALA A 721 -18.20 -21.69 -30.80
N GLU A 722 -19.29 -22.45 -30.66
CA GLU A 722 -19.64 -23.11 -29.39
C GLU A 722 -18.55 -24.11 -28.91
N LYS A 723 -17.94 -24.87 -29.82
CA LYS A 723 -16.85 -25.81 -29.46
C LYS A 723 -15.55 -25.08 -29.10
N LEU A 724 -15.23 -24.02 -29.82
CA LEU A 724 -14.09 -23.17 -29.50
C LEU A 724 -14.30 -22.40 -28.20
N GLU A 725 -15.52 -21.95 -27.91
CA GLU A 725 -15.88 -21.28 -26.65
C GLU A 725 -15.77 -22.24 -25.45
N GLU A 726 -16.08 -23.53 -25.61
CA GLU A 726 -15.88 -24.53 -24.55
C GLU A 726 -14.39 -24.86 -24.31
N GLN A 727 -13.54 -24.82 -25.36
CA GLN A 727 -12.09 -24.90 -25.18
C GLN A 727 -11.49 -23.62 -24.59
N ALA A 728 -11.98 -22.45 -25.03
CA ALA A 728 -11.58 -21.15 -24.51
C ALA A 728 -11.94 -21.02 -23.03
N LYS A 729 -13.15 -21.41 -22.61
CA LYS A 729 -13.57 -21.43 -21.20
C LYS A 729 -12.66 -22.30 -20.33
N ARG A 730 -12.29 -23.51 -20.76
CA ARG A 730 -11.33 -24.35 -20.02
C ARG A 730 -9.95 -23.69 -19.90
N ARG A 731 -9.43 -23.08 -20.96
CA ARG A 731 -8.17 -22.30 -20.92
C ARG A 731 -8.28 -21.02 -20.08
N GLU A 732 -9.45 -20.39 -20.04
CA GLU A 732 -9.72 -19.20 -19.23
C GLU A 732 -9.82 -19.57 -17.73
N GLU A 733 -10.34 -20.75 -17.40
CA GLU A 733 -10.29 -21.32 -16.03
C GLU A 733 -8.86 -21.65 -15.61
N GLU A 734 -8.06 -22.30 -16.46
CA GLU A 734 -6.63 -22.51 -16.19
C GLU A 734 -5.85 -21.19 -16.05
N ALA A 735 -6.17 -20.18 -16.87
CA ALA A 735 -5.58 -18.84 -16.76
C ALA A 735 -5.99 -18.15 -15.46
N LYS A 736 -7.28 -18.22 -15.08
CA LYS A 736 -7.78 -17.70 -13.79
C LYS A 736 -7.14 -18.41 -12.60
N GLU A 737 -6.81 -19.69 -12.72
CA GLU A 737 -6.10 -20.43 -11.65
C GLU A 737 -4.63 -20.02 -11.56
N LYS A 738 -3.93 -19.87 -12.68
CA LYS A 738 -2.55 -19.33 -12.71
C LYS A 738 -2.49 -17.88 -12.22
N GLU A 739 -3.50 -17.07 -12.53
CA GLU A 739 -3.67 -15.71 -12.02
C GLU A 739 -3.92 -15.72 -10.49
N ARG A 740 -4.76 -16.65 -9.96
CA ARG A 740 -4.92 -16.86 -8.51
C ARG A 740 -3.60 -17.25 -7.83
N GLN A 741 -2.81 -18.15 -8.43
CA GLN A 741 -1.50 -18.55 -7.91
C GLN A 741 -0.48 -17.40 -7.92
N LYS A 742 -0.45 -16.59 -8.99
CA LYS A 742 0.37 -15.37 -9.07
C LYS A 742 -0.03 -14.34 -7.99
N GLN A 743 -1.32 -14.14 -7.75
CA GLN A 743 -1.83 -13.24 -6.72
C GLN A 743 -1.56 -13.76 -5.29
N LEU A 744 -1.54 -15.08 -5.08
CA LEU A 744 -1.08 -15.71 -3.83
C LEU A 744 0.42 -15.45 -3.59
N LEU A 745 1.27 -15.68 -4.60
CA LEU A 745 2.71 -15.39 -4.53
C LEU A 745 3.00 -13.90 -4.26
N GLU A 746 2.30 -12.97 -4.92
CA GLU A 746 2.42 -11.55 -4.60
C GLU A 746 1.96 -11.20 -3.17
N ALA A 747 0.88 -11.83 -2.69
CA ALA A 747 0.39 -11.63 -1.34
C ALA A 747 1.39 -12.15 -0.30
N GLU A 748 2.04 -13.29 -0.58
CA GLU A 748 3.07 -13.92 0.25
C GLU A 748 4.38 -13.11 0.26
N GLN A 749 4.84 -12.62 -0.89
CA GLN A 749 6.01 -11.74 -0.94
C GLN A 749 5.78 -10.44 -0.15
N LYS A 750 4.59 -9.82 -0.24
CA LYS A 750 4.24 -8.65 0.61
C LYS A 750 4.25 -9.00 2.11
N LYS A 751 3.84 -10.23 2.46
CA LYS A 751 3.82 -10.81 3.82
C LYS A 751 5.24 -10.96 4.39
N LEU A 752 6.11 -11.70 3.68
CA LEU A 752 7.53 -11.93 4.01
C LEU A 752 8.31 -10.63 4.08
N ALA A 753 8.00 -9.69 3.19
CA ALA A 753 8.57 -8.36 3.23
C ALA A 753 8.21 -7.66 4.56
N TYR A 754 6.96 -7.72 5.03
CA TYR A 754 6.57 -7.05 6.29
C TYR A 754 7.17 -7.67 7.55
N GLU A 755 7.47 -8.97 7.56
CA GLU A 755 8.17 -9.58 8.68
C GLU A 755 9.58 -8.98 8.89
N ARG A 756 10.17 -8.35 7.85
CA ARG A 756 11.43 -7.59 7.97
C ARG A 756 11.29 -6.27 8.75
N GLN A 757 10.33 -5.37 8.44
CA GLN A 757 10.12 -4.15 9.26
C GLN A 757 9.65 -4.51 10.69
N LYS A 758 8.94 -5.63 10.88
CA LYS A 758 8.56 -6.06 12.23
C LYS A 758 9.77 -6.44 13.07
N LYS A 759 10.69 -7.26 12.53
CA LYS A 759 11.98 -7.57 13.17
C LYS A 759 12.85 -6.33 13.43
N MET A 760 12.67 -5.24 12.67
CA MET A 760 13.33 -3.95 12.93
C MET A 760 12.72 -3.10 14.07
N LYS A 761 11.46 -3.33 14.48
CA LYS A 761 10.81 -2.59 15.59
C LYS A 761 10.90 -3.26 16.97
N GLU A 762 11.34 -4.52 17.06
CA GLU A 762 11.24 -5.34 18.28
C GLU A 762 12.54 -5.39 19.12
N THR A 763 13.63 -4.75 18.68
CA THR A 763 14.95 -4.75 19.33
C THR A 763 15.11 -3.80 20.53
N ALA A 764 14.07 -3.05 20.91
CA ALA A 764 14.21 -1.82 21.69
C ALA A 764 13.67 -1.83 23.15
N SER A 765 14.47 -2.39 24.07
CA SER A 765 14.47 -2.16 25.54
C SER A 765 13.33 -2.77 26.41
N PRO A 766 13.57 -3.10 27.71
CA PRO A 766 12.93 -4.28 28.31
C PRO A 766 12.20 -4.14 29.68
N ILE A 767 11.14 -4.95 29.81
CA ILE A 767 10.79 -5.92 30.88
C ILE A 767 11.23 -5.70 32.35
N GLN A 768 10.26 -5.78 33.28
CA GLN A 768 10.31 -6.46 34.61
C GLN A 768 8.87 -6.91 34.96
N HIS A 769 8.49 -8.17 35.25
CA HIS A 769 8.92 -9.21 36.23
C HIS A 769 8.21 -9.09 37.61
N PHE A 770 7.28 -10.01 37.98
CA PHE A 770 7.45 -11.33 38.68
C PHE A 770 7.57 -11.16 40.22
N VAL A 771 7.10 -12.02 41.16
CA VAL A 771 6.43 -13.36 41.20
C VAL A 771 5.69 -13.49 42.59
N ARG A 772 4.44 -14.00 42.77
CA ARG A 772 3.96 -15.40 43.12
C ARG A 772 4.25 -15.83 44.62
N ALA A 773 3.29 -16.40 45.41
CA ALA A 773 3.41 -17.29 46.65
C ALA A 773 2.18 -17.31 47.61
N GLU A 774 1.96 -18.28 48.53
CA GLU A 774 1.69 -19.74 48.35
C GLU A 774 0.69 -20.32 49.43
N LYS A 775 0.66 -21.62 49.78
CA LYS A 775 -0.43 -22.39 50.48
C LYS A 775 0.08 -23.14 51.76
N PRO A 776 -0.69 -23.88 52.62
CA PRO A 776 -2.11 -24.35 52.54
C PRO A 776 -3.01 -24.45 53.84
N LYS A 777 -4.35 -24.48 53.62
CA LYS A 777 -5.46 -25.20 54.34
C LYS A 777 -5.58 -25.27 55.90
N GLN A 778 -6.74 -24.83 56.45
CA GLN A 778 -7.83 -25.70 56.98
C GLN A 778 -9.14 -24.95 57.36
N ILE A 779 -10.29 -25.50 56.92
CA ILE A 779 -11.68 -25.49 57.50
C ILE A 779 -12.38 -24.12 57.80
N GLN A 780 -13.72 -24.13 57.98
CA GLN A 780 -14.69 -23.01 57.92
C GLN A 780 -15.39 -22.75 59.29
N PRO A 781 -16.28 -21.73 59.50
CA PRO A 781 -16.52 -20.41 58.87
C PRO A 781 -16.40 -19.30 59.97
N PRO A 782 -17.32 -18.32 60.26
CA PRO A 782 -18.24 -17.45 59.47
C PRO A 782 -18.20 -15.91 59.80
N LYS A 783 -19.03 -15.11 59.11
CA LYS A 783 -19.53 -13.73 59.46
C LYS A 783 -18.54 -12.53 59.43
N LYS A 784 -19.10 -11.31 59.52
CA LYS A 784 -18.47 -9.95 59.43
C LYS A 784 -18.50 -9.23 60.82
N PRO A 785 -18.04 -7.97 61.02
CA PRO A 785 -17.00 -7.13 60.35
C PRO A 785 -15.96 -6.51 61.34
N ASN A 786 -14.91 -5.79 60.86
CA ASN A 786 -14.41 -4.48 61.38
C ASN A 786 -13.08 -4.00 60.70
N ILE A 787 -12.57 -2.83 61.12
CA ILE A 787 -11.51 -1.97 60.52
C ILE A 787 -10.63 -1.45 61.69
N PRO A 788 -9.26 -1.46 61.65
CA PRO A 788 -8.37 -0.61 60.80
C PRO A 788 -7.32 -1.46 60.03
N ASP A 789 -6.10 -1.08 59.60
CA ASP A 789 -5.17 0.05 59.84
C ASP A 789 -4.22 0.32 58.62
N ARG A 790 -3.33 1.33 58.69
CA ARG A 790 -2.24 1.63 57.74
C ARG A 790 -0.89 1.99 58.42
N SER A 791 -0.05 1.00 58.77
CA SER A 791 1.26 1.32 59.40
C SER A 791 2.49 0.44 59.08
N VAL A 792 2.39 -0.78 58.50
CA VAL A 792 3.56 -1.70 58.35
C VAL A 792 3.69 -2.32 56.95
N LYS A 793 4.93 -2.55 56.47
CA LYS A 793 5.28 -3.31 55.25
C LYS A 793 5.97 -4.64 55.59
N PRO A 794 5.64 -5.77 54.93
CA PRO A 794 6.34 -7.06 55.08
C PRO A 794 7.44 -7.30 54.03
N LEU A 795 8.31 -8.27 54.29
CA LEU A 795 9.31 -8.81 53.34
C LEU A 795 8.73 -9.90 52.41
N PHE A 796 9.51 -10.26 51.38
CA PHE A 796 9.15 -11.22 50.33
C PHE A 796 9.45 -12.67 50.72
N GLN A 797 8.66 -13.65 50.25
CA GLN A 797 8.90 -15.08 50.45
C GLN A 797 8.56 -15.90 49.20
N GLU A 798 9.23 -17.04 49.00
CA GLU A 798 9.35 -17.74 47.72
C GLU A 798 8.31 -18.86 47.48
N VAL A 799 8.45 -19.64 46.38
CA VAL A 799 7.29 -20.26 45.72
C VAL A 799 7.49 -21.58 44.98
N ILE A 800 6.62 -22.51 45.32
CA ILE A 800 6.35 -23.74 44.58
C ILE A 800 4.98 -23.59 43.85
N ILE A 801 4.73 -24.44 42.86
CA ILE A 801 3.41 -24.63 42.21
C ILE A 801 3.28 -26.15 42.03
N PRO A 802 2.14 -26.77 42.38
CA PRO A 802 1.97 -28.22 42.21
C PRO A 802 2.00 -28.63 40.72
N PRO A 803 2.59 -29.78 40.37
CA PRO A 803 2.78 -30.19 38.98
C PRO A 803 1.45 -30.47 38.25
N LYS A 804 1.37 -30.04 37.00
CA LYS A 804 0.28 -30.35 36.07
C LYS A 804 0.26 -31.86 35.77
N LYS A 805 -0.90 -32.51 35.94
CA LYS A 805 -1.11 -33.90 35.51
C LYS A 805 -1.25 -33.93 33.98
N ARG A 806 -0.30 -34.57 33.29
CA ARG A 806 -0.25 -34.73 31.82
C ARG A 806 -0.90 -36.06 31.39
N ASP A 807 -1.41 -36.12 30.17
CA ASP A 807 -1.89 -37.35 29.54
C ASP A 807 -1.03 -37.71 28.32
N PHE A 808 -0.05 -38.57 28.54
CA PHE A 808 0.79 -39.14 27.49
C PHE A 808 0.15 -40.34 26.77
N SER A 809 -1.04 -40.79 27.20
CA SER A 809 -1.75 -41.98 26.72
C SER A 809 -0.81 -43.21 26.54
N PRO A 810 0.02 -43.59 27.54
CA PRO A 810 1.12 -44.53 27.36
C PRO A 810 0.65 -45.97 27.14
N VAL A 811 1.25 -46.66 26.16
CA VAL A 811 1.05 -48.10 25.94
C VAL A 811 2.19 -48.87 26.58
N ARG A 812 1.87 -49.85 27.44
CA ARG A 812 2.86 -50.67 28.16
C ARG A 812 3.51 -51.72 27.25
N GLY A 813 4.63 -52.30 27.71
CA GLY A 813 5.38 -53.34 26.98
C GLY A 813 6.38 -52.77 25.98
N GLY A 814 7.22 -51.82 26.42
CA GLY A 814 8.37 -51.35 25.64
C GLY A 814 9.54 -52.33 25.65
N MET A 815 10.50 -52.13 24.75
CA MET A 815 11.67 -53.02 24.62
C MET A 815 12.80 -52.70 25.62
N GLY A 816 12.70 -51.61 26.36
CA GLY A 816 13.73 -51.15 27.30
C GLY A 816 13.58 -49.67 27.66
N ARG A 817 14.40 -49.18 28.59
CA ARG A 817 14.45 -47.75 28.93
C ARG A 817 15.05 -46.97 27.76
N GLY A 818 14.41 -45.87 27.36
CA GLY A 818 14.81 -45.09 26.18
C GLY A 818 14.39 -45.71 24.84
N LEU A 819 13.75 -46.89 24.84
CA LEU A 819 13.29 -47.59 23.62
C LEU A 819 11.77 -47.45 23.41
N THR A 820 11.28 -46.22 23.58
CA THR A 820 9.86 -45.84 23.55
C THR A 820 9.55 -45.05 22.27
N GLY A 821 8.49 -45.41 21.54
CA GLY A 821 8.04 -44.68 20.35
C GLY A 821 7.24 -43.39 20.66
N LEU A 822 7.23 -42.45 19.73
CA LEU A 822 6.42 -41.22 19.78
C LEU A 822 5.29 -41.28 18.76
N LYS A 823 4.03 -41.26 19.20
CA LYS A 823 2.88 -41.28 18.29
C LYS A 823 2.84 -40.02 17.42
N ASN A 824 2.73 -40.21 16.10
CA ASN A 824 2.50 -39.13 15.15
C ASN A 824 1.12 -38.48 15.39
N LEU A 825 1.08 -37.15 15.40
CA LEU A 825 -0.14 -36.36 15.68
C LEU A 825 -0.71 -35.67 14.43
N GLY A 826 -0.22 -36.04 13.23
CA GLY A 826 -0.51 -35.38 11.95
C GLY A 826 0.73 -34.65 11.45
N ASN A 827 1.49 -35.31 10.57
CA ASN A 827 2.77 -34.83 10.01
C ASN A 827 3.82 -34.41 11.05
N THR A 828 3.78 -34.93 12.28
CA THR A 828 4.72 -34.53 13.36
C THR A 828 6.00 -35.37 13.41
N CYS A 829 6.35 -36.07 12.34
CA CYS A 829 7.53 -36.93 12.30
C CYS A 829 8.84 -36.13 12.45
N TYR A 830 8.90 -34.88 11.93
CA TYR A 830 10.03 -33.96 12.13
C TYR A 830 10.29 -33.65 13.62
N MET A 831 9.22 -33.47 14.39
CA MET A 831 9.30 -33.24 15.84
C MET A 831 9.73 -34.53 16.55
N ASN A 832 9.17 -35.66 16.12
CA ASN A 832 9.45 -36.95 16.73
C ASN A 832 10.91 -37.41 16.51
N SER A 833 11.49 -37.22 15.32
CA SER A 833 12.91 -37.58 15.10
C SER A 833 13.86 -36.77 15.96
N ILE A 834 13.67 -35.45 16.03
CA ILE A 834 14.51 -34.55 16.85
C ILE A 834 14.38 -34.86 18.34
N ILE A 835 13.18 -35.08 18.86
CA ILE A 835 13.02 -35.44 20.28
C ILE A 835 13.66 -36.79 20.59
N GLN A 836 13.68 -37.76 19.67
CA GLN A 836 14.40 -39.03 19.87
C GLN A 836 15.93 -38.83 19.88
N CYS A 837 16.49 -38.02 18.96
CA CYS A 837 17.92 -37.68 18.96
C CYS A 837 18.34 -36.97 20.25
N LEU A 838 17.57 -35.98 20.70
CA LEU A 838 17.82 -35.27 21.96
C LEU A 838 17.62 -36.19 23.19
N SER A 839 16.63 -37.08 23.18
CA SER A 839 16.39 -38.06 24.24
C SER A 839 17.48 -39.13 24.36
N ASN A 840 18.26 -39.37 23.29
CA ASN A 840 19.44 -40.25 23.34
C ASN A 840 20.75 -39.50 23.65
N THR A 841 20.69 -38.18 23.86
CA THR A 841 21.85 -37.40 24.33
C THR A 841 22.00 -37.61 25.83
N THR A 842 22.91 -38.50 26.25
CA THR A 842 23.04 -39.01 27.64
C THR A 842 22.97 -37.92 28.71
N ALA A 843 23.92 -36.98 28.71
CA ALA A 843 23.99 -35.89 29.68
C ALA A 843 22.74 -34.98 29.72
N LEU A 844 21.98 -34.89 28.62
CA LEU A 844 20.73 -34.13 28.57
C LEU A 844 19.55 -34.96 29.11
N ALA A 845 19.51 -36.25 28.80
CA ALA A 845 18.50 -37.18 29.29
C ALA A 845 18.60 -37.40 30.81
N GLU A 846 19.81 -37.57 31.34
CA GLU A 846 20.10 -37.65 32.78
C GLU A 846 19.62 -36.35 33.48
N TYR A 847 20.07 -35.19 33.01
CA TYR A 847 19.69 -33.87 33.53
C TYR A 847 18.17 -33.62 33.60
N PHE A 848 17.39 -34.12 32.64
CA PHE A 848 15.93 -34.04 32.66
C PHE A 848 15.26 -35.13 33.50
N THR A 849 15.72 -36.38 33.46
CA THR A 849 15.09 -37.51 34.16
C THR A 849 15.27 -37.43 35.68
N GLU A 850 16.45 -36.99 36.13
CA GLU A 850 16.78 -36.69 37.54
C GLU A 850 16.12 -35.41 38.05
N GLY A 851 15.66 -34.53 37.15
CA GLY A 851 15.03 -33.27 37.52
C GLY A 851 16.00 -32.14 37.87
N LEU A 852 17.30 -32.27 37.55
CA LEU A 852 18.30 -31.21 37.76
C LEU A 852 17.89 -29.88 37.11
N TYR A 853 17.22 -29.95 35.96
CA TYR A 853 16.64 -28.80 35.24
C TYR A 853 15.77 -27.88 36.11
N VAL A 854 15.13 -28.42 37.16
CA VAL A 854 14.24 -27.67 38.08
C VAL A 854 14.98 -26.54 38.80
N LYS A 855 16.30 -26.71 39.04
CA LYS A 855 17.19 -25.73 39.70
C LYS A 855 17.57 -24.55 38.80
N HIS A 856 17.65 -24.76 37.49
CA HIS A 856 18.09 -23.75 36.51
C HIS A 856 16.92 -23.15 35.72
N ARG A 857 15.69 -23.23 36.26
CA ARG A 857 14.48 -22.71 35.61
C ARG A 857 14.48 -21.19 35.55
N ASN A 858 14.90 -20.65 34.41
CA ASN A 858 14.74 -19.25 34.07
C ASN A 858 13.28 -18.93 33.74
N GLY A 859 12.44 -18.77 34.78
CA GLY A 859 11.03 -18.41 34.59
C GLY A 859 10.81 -17.07 33.87
N TYR A 860 11.88 -16.27 33.73
CA TYR A 860 11.88 -14.95 33.11
C TYR A 860 11.96 -15.01 31.58
N SER A 861 12.15 -16.20 30.99
CA SER A 861 12.14 -16.42 29.53
C SER A 861 10.78 -16.13 28.88
N MET A 862 10.77 -15.95 27.55
CA MET A 862 9.55 -15.81 26.74
C MET A 862 8.58 -16.99 26.95
N THR A 863 9.14 -18.19 27.01
CA THR A 863 8.49 -19.48 27.21
C THR A 863 8.17 -19.79 28.67
N ARG A 864 8.66 -18.99 29.64
CA ARG A 864 8.43 -19.12 31.09
C ARG A 864 8.69 -20.53 31.64
N CYS A 865 9.75 -21.19 31.18
CA CYS A 865 10.07 -22.60 31.44
C CYS A 865 9.06 -23.64 30.89
N GLN A 866 8.02 -23.26 30.15
CA GLN A 866 7.00 -24.20 29.70
C GLN A 866 7.54 -25.18 28.63
N ILE A 867 8.44 -24.74 27.76
CA ILE A 867 9.06 -25.65 26.77
C ILE A 867 9.97 -26.64 27.50
N ALA A 868 10.85 -26.17 28.38
CA ALA A 868 11.70 -27.06 29.17
C ALA A 868 10.90 -28.01 30.09
N GLU A 869 9.80 -27.57 30.70
CA GLU A 869 8.97 -28.42 31.56
C GLU A 869 8.16 -29.48 30.79
N GLU A 870 7.75 -29.23 29.54
CA GLU A 870 7.11 -30.25 28.69
C GLU A 870 8.14 -31.19 28.04
N VAL A 871 9.29 -30.67 27.55
CA VAL A 871 10.39 -31.49 27.01
C VAL A 871 10.93 -32.45 28.07
N ALA A 872 11.19 -31.95 29.29
CA ALA A 872 11.65 -32.80 30.40
C ALA A 872 10.65 -33.92 30.71
N ALA A 873 9.35 -33.64 30.63
CA ALA A 873 8.30 -34.62 30.93
C ALA A 873 8.16 -35.66 29.81
N VAL A 874 8.30 -35.27 28.53
CA VAL A 874 8.34 -36.20 27.40
C VAL A 874 9.57 -37.09 27.47
N ILE A 875 10.78 -36.53 27.67
CA ILE A 875 12.02 -37.30 27.82
C ILE A 875 11.90 -38.27 29.01
N LYS A 876 11.39 -37.82 30.16
CA LYS A 876 11.16 -38.70 31.31
C LYS A 876 10.26 -39.89 30.97
N ALA A 877 9.15 -39.66 30.27
CA ALA A 877 8.26 -40.73 29.82
C ALA A 877 8.91 -41.67 28.79
N LEU A 878 9.81 -41.19 27.92
CA LEU A 878 10.59 -42.05 27.01
C LEU A 878 11.55 -42.99 27.76
N TRP A 879 12.07 -42.56 28.91
CA TRP A 879 13.00 -43.31 29.76
C TRP A 879 12.35 -44.19 30.85
N GLU A 880 11.01 -44.18 30.95
CA GLU A 880 10.20 -45.06 31.81
C GLU A 880 9.97 -46.47 31.23
N GLY A 881 10.22 -46.70 29.94
CA GLY A 881 10.12 -48.02 29.30
C GLY A 881 8.74 -48.39 28.73
N HIS A 882 7.93 -47.40 28.36
CA HIS A 882 6.68 -47.62 27.62
C HIS A 882 6.98 -48.11 26.18
N ARG A 883 5.98 -48.69 25.50
CA ARG A 883 6.07 -49.04 24.07
C ARG A 883 5.96 -47.81 23.19
N MET A 884 4.96 -46.97 23.47
CA MET A 884 4.79 -45.67 22.84
C MET A 884 4.07 -44.69 23.76
N ILE A 885 4.31 -43.40 23.54
CA ILE A 885 3.65 -42.27 24.21
C ILE A 885 3.19 -41.21 23.21
N SER A 886 2.37 -40.25 23.66
CA SER A 886 1.75 -39.21 22.84
C SER A 886 2.16 -37.81 23.32
N SER A 887 2.91 -37.06 22.50
CA SER A 887 3.51 -35.76 22.81
C SER A 887 2.55 -34.56 22.65
N LYS A 888 1.24 -34.76 22.90
CA LYS A 888 0.19 -33.75 22.66
C LYS A 888 0.42 -32.41 23.36
N ASP A 889 0.73 -32.45 24.66
CA ASP A 889 1.00 -31.25 25.45
C ASP A 889 2.19 -30.46 24.87
N LEU A 890 3.28 -31.14 24.52
CA LEU A 890 4.45 -30.52 23.90
C LEU A 890 4.11 -29.89 22.54
N LYS A 891 3.43 -30.61 21.64
CA LYS A 891 2.98 -30.08 20.33
C LYS A 891 2.06 -28.86 20.49
N ALA A 892 1.21 -28.84 21.53
CA ALA A 892 0.31 -27.72 21.82
C ALA A 892 1.07 -26.48 22.34
N ILE A 893 2.05 -26.65 23.23
CA ILE A 893 2.86 -25.53 23.74
C ILE A 893 3.83 -25.02 22.66
N VAL A 894 4.49 -25.90 21.90
CA VAL A 894 5.30 -25.52 20.73
C VAL A 894 4.46 -24.73 19.74
N GLY A 895 3.27 -25.23 19.36
CA GLY A 895 2.31 -24.55 18.49
C GLY A 895 1.60 -23.32 19.08
N GLN A 896 1.83 -23.00 20.35
CA GLN A 896 1.39 -21.75 20.98
C GLN A 896 2.44 -20.65 20.84
N TYR A 897 3.72 -21.03 20.88
CA TYR A 897 4.86 -20.10 20.81
C TYR A 897 5.33 -19.86 19.37
N GLU A 898 5.40 -20.89 18.53
CA GLU A 898 5.63 -20.76 17.08
C GLU A 898 4.39 -21.22 16.31
N ARG A 899 4.00 -20.44 15.29
CA ARG A 899 2.76 -20.65 14.52
C ARG A 899 2.93 -21.68 13.42
N SER A 900 4.10 -21.79 12.80
CA SER A 900 4.37 -22.82 11.76
C SER A 900 4.12 -24.22 12.33
N PHE A 901 4.70 -24.50 13.52
CA PHE A 901 4.50 -25.75 14.24
C PHE A 901 3.10 -25.92 14.88
N ARG A 902 2.16 -24.99 14.69
CA ARG A 902 0.76 -25.17 15.16
C ARG A 902 -0.05 -26.09 14.25
N GLY A 903 0.21 -26.06 12.94
CA GLY A 903 -0.54 -26.82 11.93
C GLY A 903 -0.29 -28.33 11.95
N CYS A 904 -0.86 -29.01 10.95
CA CYS A 904 -0.61 -30.42 10.62
C CYS A 904 0.10 -30.57 9.26
N GLU A 905 0.85 -29.53 8.86
CA GLU A 905 1.69 -29.52 7.67
C GLU A 905 3.05 -30.18 7.96
N GLN A 906 3.75 -30.64 6.93
CA GLN A 906 5.16 -31.05 7.05
C GLN A 906 6.04 -29.82 7.31
N GLN A 907 7.13 -30.00 8.05
CA GLN A 907 8.02 -28.93 8.48
C GLN A 907 9.48 -29.44 8.49
N ASP A 908 10.45 -28.54 8.53
CA ASP A 908 11.86 -28.92 8.60
C ASP A 908 12.26 -29.33 10.03
N SER A 909 12.91 -30.49 10.15
CA SER A 909 13.50 -30.96 11.41
C SER A 909 14.69 -30.10 11.88
N HIS A 910 15.41 -29.43 10.97
CA HIS A 910 16.52 -28.53 11.28
C HIS A 910 16.03 -27.19 11.87
N GLU A 911 14.98 -26.62 11.29
CA GLU A 911 14.33 -25.42 11.81
C GLU A 911 13.73 -25.70 13.20
N PHE A 912 12.99 -26.81 13.34
CA PHE A 912 12.43 -27.24 14.62
C PHE A 912 13.52 -27.46 15.68
N LEU A 913 14.63 -28.13 15.34
CA LEU A 913 15.77 -28.29 16.24
C LEU A 913 16.34 -26.93 16.67
N THR A 914 16.60 -26.02 15.73
CA THR A 914 17.23 -24.73 16.02
C THR A 914 16.36 -23.89 16.96
N ILE A 915 15.06 -23.77 16.69
CA ILE A 915 14.10 -23.03 17.52
C ILE A 915 13.96 -23.67 18.91
N LEU A 916 13.86 -25.01 18.97
CA LEU A 916 13.78 -25.74 20.25
C LEU A 916 15.02 -25.52 21.11
N MET A 917 16.21 -25.48 20.50
CA MET A 917 17.48 -25.30 21.19
C MET A 917 17.64 -23.90 21.78
N ASP A 918 17.27 -22.85 21.05
CA ASP A 918 17.26 -21.47 21.58
C ASP A 918 16.23 -21.31 22.72
N TRP A 919 15.05 -21.93 22.61
CA TRP A 919 14.06 -21.93 23.69
C TRP A 919 14.54 -22.69 24.93
N LEU A 920 15.13 -23.88 24.77
CA LEU A 920 15.70 -24.65 25.89
C LEU A 920 16.90 -23.94 26.51
N HIS A 921 17.76 -23.29 25.72
CA HIS A 921 18.82 -22.44 26.23
C HIS A 921 18.23 -21.32 27.10
N SER A 922 17.20 -20.63 26.61
CA SER A 922 16.55 -19.50 27.29
C SER A 922 15.83 -19.92 28.58
N ASP A 923 15.11 -21.05 28.57
CA ASP A 923 14.39 -21.61 29.72
C ASP A 923 15.32 -22.15 30.83
N LEU A 924 16.57 -22.51 30.49
CA LEU A 924 17.50 -23.20 31.40
C LEU A 924 18.74 -22.36 31.76
N GLN A 925 18.62 -21.03 31.72
CA GLN A 925 19.71 -20.12 32.09
C GLN A 925 19.94 -20.10 33.61
N ALA A 926 21.16 -20.43 34.03
CA ALA A 926 21.71 -20.18 35.35
C ALA A 926 22.63 -18.94 35.32
N ILE A 927 22.62 -18.17 36.42
CA ILE A 927 23.55 -17.05 36.60
C ILE A 927 24.83 -17.59 37.24
N PHE A 928 25.98 -17.38 36.58
CA PHE A 928 27.30 -17.73 37.10
C PHE A 928 28.12 -16.45 37.32
N ASN A 929 28.33 -16.07 38.58
CA ASN A 929 29.16 -14.91 38.94
C ASN A 929 30.66 -15.28 38.92
N ASN A 930 31.26 -15.37 37.74
CA ASN A 930 32.71 -15.57 37.60
C ASN A 930 33.42 -14.21 37.57
N SER A 931 33.88 -13.74 38.73
CA SER A 931 34.49 -12.41 38.93
C SER A 931 35.95 -12.32 38.47
N THR A 932 36.21 -12.45 37.17
CA THR A 932 37.55 -12.29 36.56
C THR A 932 37.48 -11.60 35.18
N GLU A 933 37.20 -10.30 35.15
CA GLU A 933 37.17 -9.50 33.90
C GLU A 933 38.58 -9.12 33.39
N ASN A 934 39.60 -9.19 34.26
CA ASN A 934 40.95 -8.73 33.93
C ASN A 934 41.72 -9.78 33.10
N ASN A 935 42.02 -9.42 31.84
CA ASN A 935 42.81 -10.19 30.84
C ASN A 935 42.06 -11.34 30.11
N LEU A 936 40.81 -11.13 29.71
CA LEU A 936 40.11 -12.02 28.77
C LEU A 936 40.67 -11.93 27.33
N THR A 937 40.75 -13.06 26.60
CA THR A 937 41.13 -13.06 25.18
C THR A 937 40.01 -12.50 24.29
N PRO A 938 40.26 -12.09 23.04
CA PRO A 938 39.21 -11.66 22.12
C PRO A 938 38.11 -12.72 21.87
N ALA A 939 38.48 -14.00 21.83
CA ALA A 939 37.55 -15.11 21.68
C ALA A 939 36.66 -15.28 22.93
N ASP A 940 37.27 -15.25 24.12
CA ASP A 940 36.56 -15.35 25.39
C ASP A 940 35.65 -14.14 25.61
N LYS A 941 36.12 -12.93 25.30
CA LYS A 941 35.30 -11.72 25.36
C LYS A 941 34.07 -11.82 24.46
N ALA A 942 34.24 -12.22 23.19
CA ALA A 942 33.11 -12.42 22.29
C ALA A 942 32.12 -13.48 22.80
N TRP A 943 32.61 -14.52 23.48
CA TRP A 943 31.77 -15.53 24.13
C TRP A 943 30.97 -14.96 25.32
N TYR A 944 31.60 -14.17 26.20
CA TYR A 944 30.93 -13.50 27.32
C TYR A 944 29.95 -12.41 26.86
N ASP A 945 30.28 -11.66 25.80
CA ASP A 945 29.41 -10.66 25.17
C ASP A 945 28.16 -11.32 24.54
N TYR A 946 28.32 -12.46 23.84
CA TYR A 946 27.20 -13.23 23.28
C TYR A 946 26.30 -13.83 24.38
N THR A 947 26.90 -14.55 25.34
CA THR A 947 26.18 -15.23 26.43
C THR A 947 25.61 -14.27 27.47
N LYS A 948 26.10 -13.03 27.52
CA LYS A 948 25.74 -11.99 28.49
C LYS A 948 25.90 -12.46 29.94
N HIS A 949 26.98 -13.21 30.18
CA HIS A 949 27.29 -13.85 31.47
C HIS A 949 26.22 -14.84 31.98
N ARG A 950 25.49 -15.49 31.08
CA ARG A 950 24.49 -16.53 31.40
C ARG A 950 24.87 -17.86 30.77
N GLU A 951 24.88 -18.91 31.58
CA GLU A 951 25.14 -20.26 31.10
C GLU A 951 23.87 -21.12 31.15
N SER A 952 23.81 -22.15 30.31
CA SER A 952 22.80 -23.20 30.39
C SER A 952 23.43 -24.54 30.03
N ILE A 953 22.78 -25.65 30.40
CA ILE A 953 23.22 -26.99 29.98
C ILE A 953 23.28 -27.10 28.44
N ILE A 954 22.37 -26.43 27.75
CA ILE A 954 22.26 -26.40 26.30
C ILE A 954 23.46 -25.68 25.67
N LEU A 955 23.87 -24.54 26.25
CA LEU A 955 25.09 -23.83 25.86
C LEU A 955 26.32 -24.74 26.00
N ARG A 956 26.51 -25.33 27.19
CA ARG A 956 27.69 -26.18 27.50
C ARG A 956 27.77 -27.43 26.63
N LEU A 957 26.64 -28.04 26.31
CA LEU A 957 26.59 -29.26 25.49
C LEU A 957 26.74 -28.95 23.99
N PHE A 958 25.99 -28.00 23.43
CA PHE A 958 25.79 -27.92 21.98
C PHE A 958 26.40 -26.68 21.29
N TYR A 959 26.78 -25.63 22.03
CA TYR A 959 27.28 -24.40 21.40
C TYR A 959 28.82 -24.41 21.32
N GLY A 960 29.33 -24.21 20.11
CA GLY A 960 30.74 -23.95 19.83
C GLY A 960 30.97 -22.52 19.34
N GLN A 961 32.21 -22.20 18.99
CA GLN A 961 32.63 -20.89 18.49
C GLN A 961 33.54 -21.07 17.27
N ILE A 962 33.26 -20.31 16.21
CA ILE A 962 34.07 -20.20 14.99
C ILE A 962 34.80 -18.86 15.02
N LYS A 963 36.09 -18.88 14.67
CA LYS A 963 36.89 -17.72 14.28
C LYS A 963 36.70 -17.54 12.77
N SER A 964 36.08 -16.44 12.35
CA SER A 964 36.07 -16.03 10.94
C SER A 964 37.22 -15.06 10.70
N THR A 965 38.08 -15.37 9.73
CA THR A 965 39.26 -14.58 9.38
C THR A 965 39.10 -14.10 7.95
N VAL A 966 39.08 -12.79 7.73
CA VAL A 966 38.99 -12.19 6.40
C VAL A 966 40.29 -11.44 6.12
N GLU A 967 41.05 -11.89 5.13
CA GLU A 967 42.37 -11.37 4.79
C GLU A 967 42.32 -10.62 3.45
N CYS A 968 42.73 -9.35 3.43
CA CYS A 968 42.71 -8.54 2.22
C CYS A 968 43.77 -9.00 1.20
N SER A 969 43.37 -9.57 0.07
CA SER A 969 44.28 -10.09 -0.98
C SER A 969 45.25 -9.05 -1.57
N GLN A 970 45.09 -7.76 -1.27
CA GLN A 970 45.96 -6.67 -1.71
C GLN A 970 46.89 -6.10 -0.63
N CYS A 971 46.49 -6.07 0.65
CA CYS A 971 47.31 -5.49 1.73
C CYS A 971 47.61 -6.45 2.88
N GLN A 972 47.17 -7.72 2.77
CA GLN A 972 47.28 -8.79 3.77
C GLN A 972 46.86 -8.36 5.18
N LYS A 973 45.89 -7.44 5.27
CA LYS A 973 45.26 -7.09 6.53
C LYS A 973 44.21 -8.14 6.88
N GLU A 974 44.52 -8.96 7.88
CA GLU A 974 43.52 -9.76 8.59
C GLU A 974 42.52 -8.88 9.36
N SER A 975 41.26 -9.29 9.30
CA SER A 975 40.17 -8.92 10.20
C SER A 975 39.59 -10.21 10.79
N VAL A 976 39.48 -10.29 12.12
CA VAL A 976 39.02 -11.49 12.84
C VAL A 976 37.73 -11.20 13.59
N THR A 977 36.70 -12.01 13.37
CA THR A 977 35.47 -12.08 14.18
C THR A 977 35.33 -13.45 14.85
N PHE A 978 34.51 -13.52 15.89
CA PHE A 978 34.23 -14.75 16.62
C PHE A 978 32.72 -14.93 16.76
N ASP A 979 32.19 -15.99 16.16
CA ASP A 979 30.78 -16.22 15.95
C ASP A 979 30.38 -17.57 16.57
N THR A 980 29.30 -17.62 17.35
CA THR A 980 28.85 -18.84 18.05
C THR A 980 27.91 -19.68 17.18
N PHE A 981 28.06 -21.00 17.21
CA PHE A 981 27.21 -21.94 16.45
C PHE A 981 26.63 -23.03 17.36
N SER A 982 25.39 -23.44 17.12
CA SER A 982 24.75 -24.63 17.75
C SER A 982 24.77 -25.87 16.86
N ASN A 983 25.05 -25.69 15.56
CA ASN A 983 25.20 -26.74 14.56
C ASN A 983 26.05 -26.22 13.38
N LEU A 984 26.70 -27.13 12.66
CA LEU A 984 27.38 -26.84 11.39
C LEU A 984 26.45 -27.24 10.23
N SER A 985 25.99 -26.27 9.45
CA SER A 985 25.18 -26.52 8.25
C SER A 985 26.08 -26.59 7.01
N LEU A 986 26.50 -27.80 6.64
CA LEU A 986 27.47 -28.07 5.58
C LEU A 986 26.84 -28.12 4.19
N GLU A 987 27.59 -27.63 3.21
CA GLU A 987 27.22 -27.68 1.79
C GLU A 987 27.68 -28.96 1.12
N LEU A 988 27.00 -29.31 0.03
CA LEU A 988 27.08 -30.61 -0.62
C LEU A 988 27.51 -30.45 -2.08
N PRO A 989 28.57 -31.12 -2.55
CA PRO A 989 29.02 -31.00 -3.94
C PRO A 989 27.94 -31.49 -4.93
N GLU A 990 27.62 -30.67 -5.93
CA GLU A 990 26.45 -30.86 -6.79
C GLU A 990 26.57 -32.03 -7.78
N HIS A 991 27.78 -32.48 -8.11
CA HIS A 991 28.05 -33.48 -9.15
C HIS A 991 28.58 -34.82 -8.58
N ALA A 992 28.66 -34.96 -7.25
CA ALA A 992 29.23 -36.14 -6.60
C ALA A 992 28.13 -37.08 -6.06
N ASN A 993 27.91 -38.21 -6.75
CA ASN A 993 26.96 -39.25 -6.32
C ASN A 993 27.29 -39.85 -4.93
N ARG A 994 28.58 -39.90 -4.57
CA ARG A 994 29.10 -40.30 -3.26
C ARG A 994 30.13 -39.27 -2.80
N THR A 995 30.07 -38.88 -1.53
CA THR A 995 30.95 -37.87 -0.90
C THR A 995 31.22 -38.30 0.55
N HIS A 996 32.38 -37.98 1.13
CA HIS A 996 32.61 -38.17 2.56
C HIS A 996 32.30 -36.88 3.35
N VAL A 997 31.75 -36.99 4.57
CA VAL A 997 31.45 -35.80 5.40
C VAL A 997 32.69 -34.94 5.70
N ARG A 998 33.89 -35.55 5.70
CA ARG A 998 35.16 -34.81 5.79
C ARG A 998 35.34 -33.83 4.63
N GLN A 999 35.02 -34.23 3.39
CA GLN A 999 35.11 -33.33 2.23
C GLN A 999 34.16 -32.13 2.35
N CYS A 1000 32.96 -32.33 2.93
CA CYS A 1000 32.03 -31.23 3.21
C CYS A 1000 32.54 -30.30 4.34
N LEU A 1001 33.28 -30.83 5.33
CA LEU A 1001 33.97 -30.03 6.36
C LEU A 1001 35.17 -29.28 5.76
N ASP A 1002 35.95 -29.94 4.90
CA ASP A 1002 37.09 -29.35 4.19
C ASP A 1002 36.62 -28.17 3.33
N MET A 1003 35.54 -28.32 2.56
CA MET A 1003 34.89 -27.23 1.83
C MET A 1003 34.46 -26.06 2.74
N TYR A 1004 33.94 -26.37 3.94
CA TYR A 1004 33.45 -25.36 4.88
C TYR A 1004 34.56 -24.60 5.62
N PHE A 1005 35.74 -25.20 5.81
CA PHE A 1005 36.85 -24.62 6.61
C PHE A 1005 38.09 -24.21 5.81
N ASN A 1006 38.28 -24.69 4.56
CA ASN A 1006 39.42 -24.28 3.74
C ASN A 1006 39.34 -22.80 3.31
N GLY A 1007 38.13 -22.25 3.22
CA GLY A 1007 37.86 -20.84 2.94
C GLY A 1007 37.36 -20.57 1.52
N GLU A 1008 36.80 -19.37 1.35
CA GLU A 1008 36.18 -18.88 0.12
C GLU A 1008 36.80 -17.52 -0.28
N GLU A 1009 36.90 -17.23 -1.58
CA GLU A 1009 37.24 -15.88 -2.04
C GLU A 1009 35.98 -15.01 -2.05
N VAL A 1010 36.02 -13.92 -1.30
CA VAL A 1010 34.94 -12.93 -1.18
C VAL A 1010 35.34 -11.68 -1.95
N SER A 1011 34.67 -11.44 -3.08
CA SER A 1011 34.74 -10.15 -3.78
C SER A 1011 34.03 -9.05 -3.00
N GLY A 1012 34.39 -7.79 -3.25
CA GLY A 1012 33.69 -6.62 -2.68
C GLY A 1012 33.86 -6.37 -1.18
N TRP A 1013 34.77 -7.06 -0.48
CA TRP A 1013 34.99 -6.80 0.94
C TRP A 1013 35.58 -5.41 1.19
N MET A 1014 34.90 -4.59 1.99
CA MET A 1014 35.38 -3.27 2.41
C MET A 1014 36.54 -3.43 3.42
N CYS A 1015 37.78 -3.40 2.93
CA CYS A 1015 38.95 -3.59 3.77
C CYS A 1015 39.18 -2.36 4.67
N PRO A 1016 39.24 -2.51 6.01
CA PRO A 1016 39.35 -1.37 6.93
C PRO A 1016 40.72 -0.64 6.85
N ASN A 1017 41.75 -1.28 6.30
CA ASN A 1017 43.06 -0.68 6.10
C ASN A 1017 43.15 0.09 4.76
N CYS A 1018 42.64 -0.50 3.67
CA CYS A 1018 42.58 0.17 2.37
C CYS A 1018 41.43 1.17 2.24
N LYS A 1019 40.42 1.12 3.14
CA LYS A 1019 39.18 1.93 3.17
C LYS A 1019 38.27 1.76 1.94
N THR A 1020 38.49 0.70 1.18
CA THR A 1020 38.01 0.51 -0.19
C THR A 1020 37.55 -0.94 -0.39
N THR A 1021 36.75 -1.22 -1.41
CA THR A 1021 36.33 -2.59 -1.76
C THR A 1021 37.48 -3.37 -2.39
N ARG A 1022 37.71 -4.59 -1.90
CA ARG A 1022 38.79 -5.50 -2.33
C ARG A 1022 38.33 -6.96 -2.26
N ASN A 1023 38.95 -7.80 -3.10
CA ASN A 1023 38.89 -9.24 -2.88
C ASN A 1023 39.59 -9.57 -1.56
N ALA A 1024 39.05 -10.58 -0.86
CA ALA A 1024 39.59 -11.09 0.37
C ALA A 1024 39.37 -12.59 0.48
N VAL A 1025 40.32 -13.30 1.08
CA VAL A 1025 40.12 -14.71 1.44
C VAL A 1025 39.42 -14.75 2.80
N LYS A 1026 38.23 -15.36 2.86
CA LYS A 1026 37.50 -15.61 4.10
C LYS A 1026 37.70 -17.07 4.51
N LYS A 1027 38.44 -17.29 5.59
CA LYS A 1027 38.67 -18.61 6.19
C LYS A 1027 37.94 -18.74 7.53
N LEU A 1028 37.37 -19.92 7.77
CA LEU A 1028 36.78 -20.28 9.05
C LEU A 1028 37.74 -21.25 9.79
N ASP A 1029 37.91 -21.04 11.09
CA ASP A 1029 38.55 -21.99 12.01
C ASP A 1029 37.65 -22.19 13.24
N ILE A 1030 37.64 -23.37 13.87
CA ILE A 1030 36.94 -23.59 15.15
C ILE A 1030 37.80 -23.06 16.30
N SER A 1031 37.26 -22.12 17.08
CA SER A 1031 37.89 -21.59 18.31
C SER A 1031 37.31 -22.19 19.59
N ARG A 1032 36.14 -22.85 19.54
CA ARG A 1032 35.59 -23.65 20.66
C ARG A 1032 34.75 -24.80 20.13
N LEU A 1033 35.07 -26.02 20.57
CA LEU A 1033 34.33 -27.24 20.24
C LEU A 1033 33.19 -27.48 21.25
N PRO A 1034 31.97 -27.86 20.81
CA PRO A 1034 30.88 -28.27 21.69
C PRO A 1034 31.05 -29.72 22.17
N GLY A 1035 30.51 -30.09 23.34
CA GLY A 1035 30.50 -31.48 23.82
C GLY A 1035 29.65 -32.42 22.96
N ILE A 1036 28.65 -31.87 22.27
CA ILE A 1036 27.78 -32.51 21.27
C ILE A 1036 27.88 -31.66 19.99
N LEU A 1037 28.49 -32.21 18.95
CA LEU A 1037 28.56 -31.59 17.63
C LEU A 1037 27.35 -32.01 16.80
N VAL A 1038 26.55 -31.03 16.35
CA VAL A 1038 25.45 -31.26 15.42
C VAL A 1038 25.89 -30.85 14.02
N ILE A 1039 25.75 -31.75 13.05
CA ILE A 1039 26.06 -31.49 11.64
C ILE A 1039 24.78 -31.63 10.82
N HIS A 1040 24.30 -30.54 10.24
CA HIS A 1040 23.22 -30.51 9.27
C HIS A 1040 23.81 -30.58 7.85
N LEU A 1041 23.25 -31.44 7.02
CA LEU A 1041 23.63 -31.59 5.62
C LEU A 1041 22.60 -30.82 4.77
N LYS A 1042 22.99 -29.69 4.13
CA LYS A 1042 22.09 -28.85 3.33
C LYS A 1042 21.60 -29.60 2.08
N ARG A 1043 20.57 -30.44 2.24
CA ARG A 1043 20.02 -31.29 1.17
C ARG A 1043 18.96 -30.58 0.32
N PHE A 1044 18.31 -29.52 0.79
CA PHE A 1044 17.25 -28.84 0.04
C PHE A 1044 17.79 -27.57 -0.64
N ASN A 1045 17.87 -27.59 -1.97
CA ASN A 1045 18.27 -26.44 -2.78
C ASN A 1045 17.05 -25.92 -3.56
N ALA A 1046 16.97 -24.61 -3.81
CA ALA A 1046 15.96 -24.03 -4.69
C ALA A 1046 16.32 -24.32 -6.15
N ASP A 1047 15.46 -25.02 -6.88
CA ASP A 1047 15.61 -25.25 -8.31
C ASP A 1047 15.08 -24.03 -9.07
N HIS A 1048 15.99 -23.10 -9.39
CA HIS A 1048 15.66 -21.86 -10.08
C HIS A 1048 15.14 -22.05 -11.51
N ILE A 1049 15.26 -23.25 -12.09
CA ILE A 1049 14.77 -23.58 -13.44
C ILE A 1049 13.32 -24.04 -13.38
N HIS A 1050 12.97 -24.89 -12.39
CA HIS A 1050 11.65 -25.50 -12.26
C HIS A 1050 10.73 -24.82 -11.23
N GLY A 1051 11.24 -23.87 -10.45
CA GLY A 1051 10.46 -23.08 -9.49
C GLY A 1051 10.07 -23.79 -8.20
N GLY A 1052 10.75 -24.89 -7.83
CA GLY A 1052 10.46 -25.70 -6.65
C GLY A 1052 11.72 -26.11 -5.87
N TYR A 1053 11.56 -26.78 -4.73
CA TYR A 1053 12.69 -27.26 -3.93
C TYR A 1053 13.15 -28.66 -4.36
N ARG A 1054 14.42 -28.78 -4.77
CA ARG A 1054 15.04 -30.05 -5.16
C ARG A 1054 15.87 -30.59 -4.00
N LYS A 1055 15.58 -31.82 -3.57
CA LYS A 1055 16.37 -32.53 -2.55
C LYS A 1055 17.55 -33.26 -3.21
N ASN A 1056 18.77 -32.90 -2.83
CA ASN A 1056 19.97 -33.66 -3.14
C ASN A 1056 19.99 -34.98 -2.35
N GLN A 1057 19.92 -36.11 -3.07
CA GLN A 1057 19.88 -37.48 -2.53
C GLN A 1057 21.27 -38.15 -2.54
N ASN A 1058 22.36 -37.40 -2.72
CA ASN A 1058 23.72 -37.96 -2.76
C ASN A 1058 24.06 -38.77 -1.49
N PHE A 1059 24.84 -39.84 -1.68
CA PHE A 1059 25.27 -40.69 -0.59
C PHE A 1059 26.43 -40.01 0.14
N ILE A 1060 26.17 -39.55 1.36
CA ILE A 1060 27.18 -38.87 2.19
C ILE A 1060 27.65 -39.87 3.24
N GLU A 1061 28.91 -40.27 3.13
CA GLU A 1061 29.54 -41.23 4.00
C GLU A 1061 30.16 -40.54 5.21
N PHE A 1062 29.60 -40.82 6.38
CA PHE A 1062 30.04 -40.26 7.67
C PHE A 1062 30.53 -41.38 8.60
N PRO A 1063 31.65 -41.19 9.32
CA PRO A 1063 32.18 -42.21 10.20
C PRO A 1063 31.30 -42.34 11.46
N LEU A 1064 30.91 -43.57 11.80
CA LEU A 1064 30.15 -43.84 13.02
C LEU A 1064 31.00 -43.59 14.28
N GLU A 1065 32.30 -43.79 14.21
CA GLU A 1065 33.24 -43.63 15.31
C GLU A 1065 34.51 -42.90 14.82
N ALA A 1066 35.13 -42.13 15.71
CA ALA A 1066 36.34 -41.34 15.45
C ALA A 1066 36.28 -40.31 14.29
N LEU A 1067 35.27 -39.44 14.29
CA LEU A 1067 35.33 -38.17 13.56
C LEU A 1067 36.29 -37.22 14.28
N ASP A 1068 37.47 -36.97 13.69
CA ASP A 1068 38.49 -36.08 14.25
C ASP A 1068 38.32 -34.64 13.73
N MET A 1069 38.14 -33.69 14.65
CA MET A 1069 37.95 -32.27 14.33
C MET A 1069 39.26 -31.44 14.43
N ARG A 1070 40.41 -32.05 14.77
CA ARG A 1070 41.71 -31.34 14.87
C ARG A 1070 42.11 -30.52 13.64
N PRO A 1071 41.90 -30.96 12.38
CA PRO A 1071 42.31 -30.19 11.20
C PRO A 1071 41.63 -28.82 11.10
N TYR A 1072 40.46 -28.66 11.72
CA TYR A 1072 39.61 -27.48 11.63
C TYR A 1072 39.76 -26.54 12.83
N LEU A 1073 40.69 -26.81 13.76
CA LEU A 1073 40.92 -25.95 14.94
C LEU A 1073 41.79 -24.73 14.61
N ALA A 1074 41.45 -23.58 15.21
CA ALA A 1074 42.26 -22.38 15.14
C ALA A 1074 43.65 -22.61 15.76
N ARG A 1075 44.72 -22.12 15.11
CA ARG A 1075 46.11 -22.36 15.53
C ARG A 1075 46.43 -21.93 16.97
N SER A 1076 45.76 -20.89 17.48
CA SER A 1076 45.87 -20.47 18.89
C SER A 1076 45.35 -21.53 19.87
N GLU A 1077 44.31 -22.25 19.46
CA GLU A 1077 43.74 -23.33 20.25
C GLU A 1077 44.56 -24.60 20.06
N MET A 1078 44.99 -24.94 18.84
CA MET A 1078 45.88 -26.10 18.57
C MET A 1078 47.04 -26.20 19.58
N ILE A 1079 47.64 -25.07 19.95
CA ILE A 1079 48.75 -24.95 20.92
C ILE A 1079 48.29 -25.19 22.38
N LYS A 1080 47.09 -24.74 22.77
CA LYS A 1080 46.48 -25.05 24.09
C LYS A 1080 45.97 -26.50 24.18
N THR A 1081 45.54 -27.08 23.05
CA THR A 1081 44.74 -28.31 23.00
C THR A 1081 45.50 -29.62 23.17
N VAL A 1082 46.76 -29.58 23.62
CA VAL A 1082 47.59 -30.78 23.91
C VAL A 1082 46.88 -31.78 24.85
N ASN A 1083 45.95 -31.31 25.70
CA ASN A 1083 45.14 -32.11 26.62
C ASN A 1083 43.63 -32.17 26.30
N THR A 1084 43.12 -31.60 25.20
CA THR A 1084 41.67 -31.60 24.92
C THR A 1084 41.25 -32.71 23.95
N LYS A 1085 40.08 -33.29 24.18
CA LYS A 1085 39.51 -34.37 23.36
C LYS A 1085 38.82 -33.74 22.14
N THR A 1086 39.23 -34.13 20.94
CA THR A 1086 38.81 -33.53 19.65
C THR A 1086 38.13 -34.53 18.71
N VAL A 1087 37.96 -35.76 19.20
CA VAL A 1087 37.47 -36.92 18.46
C VAL A 1087 36.04 -37.19 18.91
N TYR A 1088 35.13 -37.39 17.95
CA TYR A 1088 33.71 -37.57 18.17
C TYR A 1088 33.21 -38.93 17.67
N HIS A 1089 32.15 -39.44 18.30
CA HIS A 1089 31.44 -40.65 17.88
C HIS A 1089 29.98 -40.34 17.61
N LEU A 1090 29.42 -40.93 16.55
CA LEU A 1090 28.03 -40.75 16.16
C LEU A 1090 27.12 -41.52 17.11
N TYR A 1091 26.09 -40.86 17.65
CA TYR A 1091 25.10 -41.51 18.51
C TYR A 1091 23.66 -41.32 18.02
N ALA A 1092 23.37 -40.34 17.18
CA ALA A 1092 22.05 -40.22 16.55
C ALA A 1092 22.08 -39.61 15.14
N VAL A 1093 21.08 -39.93 14.33
CA VAL A 1093 20.85 -39.41 12.98
C VAL A 1093 19.36 -39.12 12.80
N SER A 1094 19.00 -37.89 12.42
CA SER A 1094 17.70 -37.59 11.82
C SER A 1094 17.80 -37.90 10.32
N ASN A 1095 16.95 -38.79 9.84
CA ASN A 1095 16.84 -39.19 8.44
C ASN A 1095 15.58 -38.60 7.82
N HIS A 1096 15.64 -38.22 6.54
CA HIS A 1096 14.50 -37.74 5.76
C HIS A 1096 14.33 -38.52 4.45
N TYR A 1097 13.11 -39.00 4.19
CA TYR A 1097 12.69 -39.70 2.98
C TYR A 1097 11.64 -38.87 2.23
N GLY A 1098 11.60 -38.96 0.89
CA GLY A 1098 10.70 -38.14 0.07
C GLY A 1098 11.19 -36.71 -0.15
N ASN A 1099 10.25 -35.82 -0.50
CA ASN A 1099 10.46 -34.42 -0.90
C ASN A 1099 10.02 -33.46 0.21
N MET A 1100 10.29 -32.16 0.06
CA MET A 1100 10.06 -31.16 1.10
C MET A 1100 8.57 -30.99 1.50
N GLU A 1101 7.65 -31.07 0.54
CA GLU A 1101 6.20 -30.93 0.75
C GLU A 1101 5.53 -32.25 1.19
N SER A 1102 6.10 -33.38 0.77
CA SER A 1102 5.58 -34.73 1.02
C SER A 1102 6.78 -35.65 1.30
N GLY A 1103 7.11 -35.70 2.58
CA GLY A 1103 8.28 -36.40 3.10
C GLY A 1103 8.01 -37.00 4.47
N HIS A 1104 8.97 -37.76 4.98
CA HIS A 1104 8.85 -38.45 6.27
C HIS A 1104 10.19 -38.55 6.98
N TYR A 1105 10.18 -38.28 8.29
CA TYR A 1105 11.36 -38.31 9.14
C TYR A 1105 11.41 -39.54 10.04
N THR A 1106 12.60 -40.09 10.24
CA THR A 1106 12.87 -41.10 11.29
C THR A 1106 14.17 -40.77 12.02
N ALA A 1107 14.35 -41.29 13.23
CA ALA A 1107 15.62 -41.20 13.95
C ALA A 1107 16.29 -42.57 14.05
N PHE A 1108 17.60 -42.64 13.79
CA PHE A 1108 18.43 -43.77 14.19
C PHE A 1108 19.24 -43.33 15.41
N CYS A 1109 19.25 -44.09 16.50
CA CYS A 1109 20.03 -43.75 17.70
C CYS A 1109 20.75 -44.97 18.30
N LYS A 1110 21.99 -44.78 18.76
CA LYS A 1110 22.80 -45.74 19.50
C LYS A 1110 22.45 -45.60 20.98
N SER A 1111 21.74 -46.58 21.54
CA SER A 1111 21.35 -46.54 22.96
C SER A 1111 22.56 -46.79 23.86
N ASN A 1112 22.91 -45.83 24.72
CA ASN A 1112 24.02 -45.98 25.66
C ASN A 1112 23.85 -47.15 26.65
N VAL A 1113 22.60 -47.53 26.96
CA VAL A 1113 22.30 -48.64 27.90
C VAL A 1113 22.55 -50.01 27.27
N TYR A 1114 22.27 -50.16 25.97
CA TYR A 1114 22.32 -51.45 25.28
C TYR A 1114 23.48 -51.56 24.27
N ASN A 1115 24.23 -50.47 24.07
CA ASN A 1115 25.29 -50.28 23.08
C ASN A 1115 24.94 -50.78 21.66
N LYS A 1116 23.69 -50.54 21.25
CA LYS A 1116 23.11 -50.99 19.97
C LYS A 1116 22.33 -49.87 19.29
N TRP A 1117 22.25 -49.93 17.96
CA TRP A 1117 21.46 -49.02 17.17
C TRP A 1117 19.98 -49.44 17.13
N TYR A 1118 19.10 -48.44 17.17
CA TYR A 1118 17.65 -48.58 17.09
C TYR A 1118 17.08 -47.55 16.13
N LYS A 1119 16.08 -47.97 15.37
CA LYS A 1119 15.32 -47.14 14.42
C LYS A 1119 13.99 -46.76 15.03
N PHE A 1120 13.79 -45.47 15.21
CA PHE A 1120 12.57 -44.84 15.72
C PHE A 1120 11.79 -44.24 14.55
N ASN A 1121 10.73 -44.94 14.15
CA ASN A 1121 9.79 -44.53 13.12
C ASN A 1121 8.45 -44.19 13.78
N ASP A 1122 8.33 -42.94 14.25
CA ASP A 1122 7.26 -42.48 15.14
C ASP A 1122 7.05 -43.45 16.33
N GLN A 1123 5.90 -44.14 16.35
CA GLN A 1123 5.48 -45.07 17.40
C GLN A 1123 6.13 -46.46 17.31
N HIS A 1124 6.83 -46.75 16.22
CA HIS A 1124 7.49 -48.03 15.97
C HIS A 1124 8.99 -47.90 16.25
N VAL A 1125 9.48 -48.67 17.22
CA VAL A 1125 10.92 -48.83 17.47
C VAL A 1125 11.33 -50.22 17.01
N THR A 1126 12.44 -50.34 16.28
CA THR A 1126 13.07 -51.62 15.92
C THR A 1126 14.57 -51.57 16.20
N THR A 1127 15.21 -52.72 16.35
CA THR A 1127 16.68 -52.82 16.24
C THR A 1127 17.12 -52.41 14.84
N LEU A 1128 18.36 -51.92 14.73
CA LEU A 1128 19.03 -51.56 13.49
C LEU A 1128 20.48 -52.07 13.57
N ASP A 1129 21.05 -52.55 12.46
CA ASP A 1129 22.48 -52.86 12.42
C ASP A 1129 23.32 -51.59 12.18
N ALA A 1130 24.59 -51.61 12.63
CA ALA A 1130 25.51 -50.49 12.43
C ALA A 1130 25.77 -50.19 10.94
N SER A 1131 25.74 -51.19 10.06
CA SER A 1131 25.92 -51.00 8.61
C SER A 1131 24.78 -50.20 7.95
N GLU A 1132 23.54 -50.33 8.45
CA GLU A 1132 22.36 -49.63 7.90
C GLU A 1132 22.26 -48.15 8.32
N VAL A 1133 23.09 -47.70 9.28
CA VAL A 1133 23.05 -46.32 9.78
C VAL A 1133 23.50 -45.33 8.70
N ASN A 1134 24.48 -45.71 7.88
CA ASN A 1134 25.05 -44.88 6.82
C ASN A 1134 24.16 -44.94 5.57
N SER A 1135 23.40 -43.87 5.30
CA SER A 1135 22.45 -43.83 4.18
C SER A 1135 22.29 -42.44 3.58
N SER A 1136 21.86 -42.37 2.31
CA SER A 1136 21.49 -41.11 1.64
C SER A 1136 20.28 -40.39 2.26
N ALA A 1137 19.54 -41.06 3.15
CA ALA A 1137 18.45 -40.42 3.91
C ALA A 1137 18.97 -39.55 5.07
N ALA A 1138 20.20 -39.75 5.54
CA ALA A 1138 20.78 -39.00 6.65
C ALA A 1138 20.80 -37.49 6.35
N TYR A 1139 20.26 -36.71 7.28
CA TYR A 1139 20.01 -35.28 7.10
C TYR A 1139 20.61 -34.41 8.23
N ILE A 1140 20.50 -34.86 9.48
CA ILE A 1140 21.19 -34.24 10.63
C ILE A 1140 21.90 -35.33 11.43
N LEU A 1141 23.22 -35.18 11.62
CA LEU A 1141 24.09 -36.07 12.36
C LEU A 1141 24.37 -35.49 13.75
N PHE A 1142 24.29 -36.33 14.79
CA PHE A 1142 24.58 -35.97 16.17
C PHE A 1142 25.79 -36.76 16.67
N TYR A 1143 26.86 -36.03 16.99
CA TYR A 1143 28.17 -36.53 17.36
C TYR A 1143 28.48 -36.16 18.81
N GLN A 1144 28.86 -37.13 19.65
CA GLN A 1144 29.29 -36.91 21.03
C GLN A 1144 30.81 -36.93 21.13
N MET A 1145 31.38 -35.94 21.82
CA MET A 1145 32.82 -35.84 22.09
C MET A 1145 33.27 -37.04 22.93
N SER A 1146 34.30 -37.74 22.46
CA SER A 1146 34.82 -38.96 23.09
C SER A 1146 35.36 -38.66 24.48
N ASN A 1147 34.73 -39.21 25.52
CA ASN A 1147 35.09 -38.94 26.92
C ASN A 1147 35.80 -40.12 27.59
N SER A 1148 37.05 -39.90 28.00
CA SER A 1148 37.51 -40.43 29.29
C SER A 1148 36.85 -39.63 30.41
N SER A 1149 36.09 -40.29 31.30
CA SER A 1149 35.50 -39.76 32.55
C SER A 1149 35.00 -38.30 32.52
N LEU A 1150 33.69 -38.11 32.36
CA LEU A 1150 32.99 -36.91 32.85
C LEU A 1150 32.16 -37.21 34.11
N ASP A 1151 32.46 -38.34 34.78
CA ASP A 1151 32.07 -38.64 36.15
C ASP A 1151 32.92 -37.80 37.14
N ARG A 1152 32.46 -36.59 37.48
CA ARG A 1152 32.76 -35.85 38.73
C ARG A 1152 31.99 -34.54 38.84
#